data_AF-A0A946ZWR8-F1
#
_entry.id   AF-A0A946ZWR8-F1
#
_cell.length_a   1.000
_cell.length_b   1.000
_cell.length_c   1.000
_cell.angle_alpha   90.00
_cell.angle_beta   90.00
_cell.angle_gamma   90.00
#
_symmetry.space_group_name_H-M   'P 1'
#
loop_
_entity.id
_entity.type
_entity.pdbx_description
1 polymer ?
#
loop_
_entity_poly.entity_id
_entity_poly.type
_entity_poly.pdbx_seq_one_letter_code
_entity_poly.pdbx_strand_id
1 'polypeptide(L)'
;TQGSVQPEDVVIVLNSEEYLLRNKNGVFEYTLTPPIKDATFRFKGGGVTSRSYSIKSLQVPAMQGFEMALVYPDYLGLKSENLKGTGNAVVPEGTRVSWSIQSRNTEQVSWTNQDTTLSFKRDGDRFTYTKSFYKPTEYLVTTSNQYVEDFEKLAFKLDVIRDGYPKIRMERAVDSLTANVVHYGGFLEDDHGLQELRLVCYPKGREDEKQNVLLATLSSSYHQFYYSFPDNLEVEADELYEYYFEIRDNDGIRNGKTTKSQTFSTLVYNDTEIKEQQLEFQEELIKDLDRSVDRFKEQRKALEQINKEQKEKSSLSFNDKRQVSDFLKKQQEQEQMMEKFSRQLKENLEQGHKEDELNELLRERLERQEMEARKNEKLLEELNKIADKIDKKELAKRLEEVGKKQQSNQRSLEQLLELTKRYYLSEKTTQIAEQLKKLGKKQEEKGLQKEKLTKANEQAEMNKQFDEIRKELDTLEKDNKTLKKPFDIQREETQEDNIKKQQEEVLEDLKKEESEQEKKNPSEQNKQQIRKKQQNAGQQMQDMGEKLEQSMAGGSGGSSVAEDAEMLRQILDNLVTFSFKQEQLFEQLRDADAELGKFSERVREEQQLRKLFEHVDDSLFALSLRRVELSEVVNEQITEVYYNIDKSLESIAENRIYQGVSYQQYVLNAANILADLLADILENMQQSLMPGAGQGQGMQLQDIIIGQQEMKERMEGMG
;
A
#
# COMPACT_ATOMS: atom_id res chain seq x y z
N THR A 1 -32.70 -85.71 57.37
CA THR A 1 -32.89 -86.89 58.25
C THR A 1 -31.90 -87.93 57.80
N GLN A 2 -31.25 -88.65 58.73
CA GLN A 2 -30.35 -89.77 58.39
C GLN A 2 -31.04 -91.08 58.77
N GLY A 3 -30.98 -92.08 57.89
CA GLY A 3 -31.64 -93.36 58.08
C GLY A 3 -30.99 -94.44 57.20
N SER A 4 -31.25 -95.70 57.53
CA SER A 4 -30.68 -96.87 56.84
C SER A 4 -31.40 -97.25 55.54
N VAL A 5 -32.49 -96.55 55.19
CA VAL A 5 -33.34 -96.83 54.03
C VAL A 5 -33.47 -95.56 53.18
N GLN A 6 -33.21 -95.69 51.89
CA GLN A 6 -33.45 -94.64 50.91
C GLN A 6 -34.89 -94.76 50.37
N PRO A 7 -35.72 -93.71 50.46
CA PRO A 7 -37.08 -93.76 49.93
C PRO A 7 -37.07 -93.89 48.40
N GLU A 8 -37.97 -94.70 47.84
CA GLU A 8 -38.11 -94.88 46.38
C GLU A 8 -38.66 -93.62 45.71
N ASP A 9 -39.67 -92.99 46.34
CA ASP A 9 -40.29 -91.74 45.92
C ASP A 9 -40.29 -90.71 47.05
N VAL A 10 -40.04 -89.44 46.70
CA VAL A 10 -40.12 -88.29 47.60
C VAL A 10 -41.04 -87.25 46.97
N VAL A 11 -41.95 -86.66 47.75
CA VAL A 11 -42.79 -85.53 47.33
C VAL A 11 -42.43 -84.26 48.11
N ILE A 12 -42.52 -83.10 47.46
CA ILE A 12 -42.42 -81.78 48.10
C ILE A 12 -43.85 -81.28 48.31
N VAL A 13 -44.17 -80.97 49.55
CA VAL A 13 -45.44 -80.35 49.92
C VAL A 13 -45.24 -78.84 49.95
N LEU A 14 -45.71 -78.15 48.93
CA LEU A 14 -45.68 -76.68 48.79
C LEU A 14 -47.08 -76.14 49.02
N ASN A 15 -47.28 -75.30 50.05
CA ASN A 15 -48.57 -74.67 50.37
C ASN A 15 -49.78 -75.64 50.42
N SER A 16 -49.54 -76.88 50.88
CA SER A 16 -50.52 -77.99 50.99
C SER A 16 -50.80 -78.79 49.71
N GLU A 17 -50.09 -78.53 48.62
CA GLU A 17 -50.10 -79.35 47.41
C GLU A 17 -48.85 -80.22 47.35
N GLU A 18 -48.98 -81.49 46.93
CA GLU A 18 -47.87 -82.44 46.88
C GLU A 18 -47.39 -82.63 45.43
N TYR A 19 -46.10 -82.41 45.20
CA TYR A 19 -45.46 -82.59 43.90
C TYR A 19 -44.38 -83.67 43.99
N LEU A 20 -44.39 -84.62 43.08
CA LEU A 20 -43.39 -85.68 43.03
C LEU A 20 -42.02 -85.14 42.58
N LEU A 21 -40.97 -85.44 43.33
CA LEU A 21 -39.61 -85.05 42.97
C LEU A 21 -39.06 -85.99 41.90
N ARG A 22 -38.24 -85.43 41.01
CA ARG A 22 -37.53 -86.22 40.02
C ARG A 22 -36.29 -86.85 40.64
N ASN A 23 -36.18 -88.18 40.61
CA ASN A 23 -35.00 -88.90 41.06
C ASN A 23 -33.92 -88.94 39.96
N LYS A 24 -32.71 -88.47 40.28
CA LYS A 24 -31.50 -88.63 39.47
C LYS A 24 -30.41 -89.27 40.32
N ASN A 25 -30.11 -90.54 40.04
CA ASN A 25 -29.04 -91.31 40.70
C ASN A 25 -29.07 -91.23 42.24
N GLY A 26 -30.27 -91.26 42.83
CA GLY A 26 -30.46 -91.23 44.28
C GLY A 26 -30.64 -89.84 44.89
N VAL A 27 -30.57 -88.77 44.09
CA VAL A 27 -30.88 -87.38 44.50
C VAL A 27 -32.24 -86.98 43.95
N PHE A 28 -33.12 -86.48 44.82
CA PHE A 28 -34.45 -86.01 44.44
C PHE A 28 -34.44 -84.50 44.22
N GLU A 29 -34.89 -84.04 43.06
CA GLU A 29 -34.88 -82.63 42.66
C GLU A 29 -36.29 -82.14 42.30
N TYR A 30 -36.58 -80.87 42.64
CA TYR A 30 -37.76 -80.13 42.17
C TYR A 30 -37.35 -78.71 41.77
N THR A 31 -37.80 -78.24 40.61
CA THR A 31 -37.48 -76.90 40.10
C THR A 31 -38.70 -76.00 40.24
N LEU A 32 -38.55 -74.88 40.95
CA LEU A 32 -39.57 -73.84 41.05
C LEU A 32 -39.44 -72.87 39.87
N THR A 33 -40.52 -72.64 39.14
CA THR A 33 -40.58 -71.66 38.04
C THR A 33 -41.09 -70.30 38.54
N PRO A 34 -40.40 -69.19 38.26
CA PRO A 34 -40.88 -67.84 38.59
C PRO A 34 -42.24 -67.49 37.98
N PRO A 35 -43.06 -66.63 38.63
CA PRO A 35 -42.77 -65.89 39.85
C PRO A 35 -42.96 -66.76 41.12
N ILE A 36 -41.90 -66.85 41.92
CA ILE A 36 -41.92 -67.58 43.20
C ILE A 36 -42.51 -66.62 44.24
N LYS A 37 -43.60 -67.02 44.92
CA LYS A 37 -44.15 -66.28 46.06
C LYS A 37 -43.57 -66.82 47.36
N ASP A 38 -43.70 -66.04 48.44
CA ASP A 38 -43.41 -66.52 49.79
C ASP A 38 -44.19 -67.81 50.05
N ALA A 39 -43.47 -68.89 50.37
CA ALA A 39 -44.05 -70.21 50.54
C ALA A 39 -43.27 -71.00 51.59
N THR A 40 -43.96 -71.93 52.24
CA THR A 40 -43.29 -72.92 53.09
C THR A 40 -43.42 -74.29 52.44
N PHE A 41 -42.34 -75.07 52.52
CA PHE A 41 -42.30 -76.40 51.94
C PHE A 41 -41.65 -77.41 52.86
N ARG A 42 -42.01 -78.68 52.68
CA ARG A 42 -41.43 -79.82 53.38
C ARG A 42 -41.42 -81.03 52.46
N PHE A 43 -40.52 -81.97 52.69
CA PHE A 43 -40.43 -83.20 51.93
C PHE A 43 -41.08 -84.35 52.68
N LYS A 44 -41.77 -85.25 51.97
CA LYS A 44 -42.30 -86.50 52.51
C LYS A 44 -41.81 -87.68 51.66
N GLY A 45 -41.38 -88.75 52.31
CA GLY A 45 -40.98 -90.00 51.64
C GLY A 45 -40.78 -91.13 52.66
N GLY A 46 -41.16 -92.36 52.29
CA GLY A 46 -40.98 -93.55 53.15
C GLY A 46 -41.62 -93.43 54.55
N GLY A 47 -42.73 -92.71 54.68
CA GLY A 47 -43.42 -92.47 55.96
C GLY A 47 -42.82 -91.38 56.86
N VAL A 48 -41.72 -90.74 56.45
CA VAL A 48 -41.03 -89.67 57.19
C VAL A 48 -41.29 -88.31 56.54
N THR A 49 -41.53 -87.29 57.37
CA THR A 49 -41.66 -85.89 56.93
C THR A 49 -40.46 -85.08 57.40
N SER A 50 -39.88 -84.26 56.52
CA SER A 50 -38.78 -83.36 56.88
C SER A 50 -39.25 -82.20 57.76
N ARG A 51 -38.30 -81.46 58.35
CA ARG A 51 -38.58 -80.11 58.87
C ARG A 51 -39.17 -79.22 57.78
N SER A 52 -39.91 -78.20 58.20
CA SER A 52 -40.42 -77.16 57.30
C SER A 52 -39.28 -76.23 56.90
N TYR A 53 -39.28 -75.84 55.63
CA TYR A 53 -38.39 -74.87 55.02
C TYR A 53 -39.22 -73.71 54.48
N SER A 54 -38.65 -72.52 54.40
CA SER A 54 -39.33 -71.33 53.86
C SER A 54 -38.56 -70.73 52.69
N ILE A 55 -39.32 -70.21 51.74
CA ILE A 55 -38.84 -69.42 50.60
C ILE A 55 -39.47 -68.05 50.75
N LYS A 56 -38.65 -67.00 50.68
CA LYS A 56 -39.09 -65.60 50.64
C LYS A 56 -38.74 -64.99 49.30
N SER A 57 -39.71 -64.35 48.68
CA SER A 57 -39.59 -63.56 47.47
C SER A 57 -39.31 -62.11 47.82
N LEU A 58 -38.05 -61.72 47.73
CA LEU A 58 -37.63 -60.34 48.01
C LEU A 58 -37.98 -59.44 46.82
N GLN A 59 -38.54 -58.27 47.10
CA GLN A 59 -38.76 -57.26 46.07
C GLN A 59 -37.45 -56.58 45.75
N VAL A 60 -37.06 -56.64 44.48
CA VAL A 60 -35.86 -55.96 43.98
C VAL A 60 -36.19 -54.53 43.55
N PRO A 61 -35.24 -53.59 43.70
CA PRO A 61 -35.32 -52.26 43.10
C PRO A 61 -35.52 -52.35 41.59
N ALA A 62 -36.29 -51.42 41.03
CA ALA A 62 -36.47 -51.31 39.59
C ALA A 62 -36.65 -49.85 39.16
N MET A 63 -35.86 -49.38 38.20
CA MET A 63 -36.07 -48.09 37.55
C MET A 63 -37.27 -48.15 36.60
N GLN A 64 -38.19 -47.20 36.72
CA GLN A 64 -39.38 -47.06 35.88
C GLN A 64 -39.23 -45.95 34.85
N GLY A 65 -38.45 -44.91 35.16
CA GLY A 65 -38.22 -43.77 34.30
C GLY A 65 -36.86 -43.15 34.57
N PHE A 66 -36.20 -42.74 33.50
CA PHE A 66 -34.90 -42.10 33.54
C PHE A 66 -34.96 -40.84 32.67
N GLU A 67 -34.83 -39.67 33.28
CA GLU A 67 -34.80 -38.39 32.57
C GLU A 67 -33.55 -37.61 32.94
N MET A 68 -33.00 -36.89 31.97
CA MET A 68 -31.81 -36.07 32.10
C MET A 68 -32.08 -34.69 31.50
N ALA A 69 -32.10 -33.67 32.35
CA ALA A 69 -32.22 -32.27 31.93
C ALA A 69 -30.82 -31.65 31.77
N LEU A 70 -30.57 -31.05 30.62
CA LEU A 70 -29.33 -30.41 30.23
C LEU A 70 -29.52 -28.91 30.20
N VAL A 71 -28.81 -28.20 31.08
CA VAL A 71 -28.77 -26.74 31.09
C VAL A 71 -27.35 -26.31 30.67
N TYR A 72 -27.26 -25.75 29.46
CA TYR A 72 -26.01 -25.29 28.88
C TYR A 72 -25.56 -23.96 29.51
N PRO A 73 -24.24 -23.65 29.50
CA PRO A 73 -23.74 -22.35 29.91
C PRO A 73 -24.40 -21.18 29.17
N ASP A 74 -24.69 -20.09 29.89
CA ASP A 74 -25.45 -18.94 29.36
C ASP A 74 -24.78 -18.28 28.15
N TYR A 75 -23.44 -18.23 28.11
CA TYR A 75 -22.67 -17.58 27.03
C TYR A 75 -22.83 -18.27 25.66
N LEU A 76 -23.28 -19.54 25.62
CA LEU A 76 -23.50 -20.29 24.39
C LEU A 76 -24.83 -19.95 23.70
N GLY A 77 -25.77 -19.29 24.41
CA GLY A 77 -27.11 -18.98 23.88
C GLY A 77 -27.97 -20.20 23.51
N LEU A 78 -27.59 -21.40 23.94
CA LEU A 78 -28.29 -22.65 23.63
C LEU A 78 -29.50 -22.86 24.54
N LYS A 79 -30.59 -23.41 23.98
CA LYS A 79 -31.79 -23.78 24.75
C LYS A 79 -31.56 -25.08 25.50
N SER A 80 -32.03 -25.15 26.74
CA SER A 80 -31.97 -26.38 27.54
C SER A 80 -32.68 -27.55 26.85
N GLU A 81 -32.14 -28.75 27.03
CA GLU A 81 -32.63 -29.98 26.42
C GLU A 81 -33.03 -31.00 27.50
N ASN A 82 -34.04 -31.84 27.23
CA ASN A 82 -34.46 -32.92 28.12
C ASN A 82 -34.40 -34.26 27.38
N LEU A 83 -33.56 -35.17 27.87
CA LEU A 83 -33.38 -36.51 27.33
C LEU A 83 -34.11 -37.53 28.20
N LYS A 84 -34.77 -38.51 27.58
CA LYS A 84 -35.49 -39.58 28.29
C LYS A 84 -34.93 -40.95 27.90
N GLY A 85 -34.83 -41.85 28.86
CA GLY A 85 -34.40 -43.24 28.66
C GLY A 85 -32.91 -43.43 28.38
N THR A 86 -32.09 -42.39 28.47
CA THR A 86 -30.63 -42.47 28.25
C THR A 86 -29.88 -41.64 29.28
N GLY A 87 -28.76 -42.16 29.78
CA GLY A 87 -27.75 -41.40 30.51
C GLY A 87 -26.55 -40.98 29.65
N ASN A 88 -26.57 -41.28 28.36
CA ASN A 88 -25.52 -40.85 27.43
C ASN A 88 -25.91 -39.52 26.77
N ALA A 89 -24.96 -38.58 26.70
CA ALA A 89 -25.08 -37.36 25.91
C ALA A 89 -23.71 -36.78 25.55
N VAL A 90 -23.68 -35.95 24.50
CA VAL A 90 -22.54 -35.11 24.13
C VAL A 90 -22.92 -33.68 24.47
N VAL A 91 -22.16 -33.02 25.36
CA VAL A 91 -22.51 -31.70 25.88
C VAL A 91 -21.32 -30.74 25.82
N PRO A 92 -21.57 -29.42 25.66
CA PRO A 92 -20.54 -28.42 25.87
C PRO A 92 -19.97 -28.46 27.28
N GLU A 93 -18.71 -28.06 27.42
CA GLU A 93 -18.05 -27.89 28.71
C GLU A 93 -18.85 -26.95 29.65
N GLY A 94 -18.96 -27.31 30.93
CA GLY A 94 -19.70 -26.53 31.93
C GLY A 94 -21.19 -26.84 31.99
N THR A 95 -21.73 -27.69 31.10
CA THR A 95 -23.15 -28.08 31.11
C THR A 95 -23.54 -28.69 32.45
N ARG A 96 -24.64 -28.17 33.02
CA ARG A 96 -25.26 -28.69 34.23
C ARG A 96 -26.27 -29.75 33.85
N VAL A 97 -26.04 -30.96 34.35
CA VAL A 97 -26.87 -32.13 34.09
C VAL A 97 -27.65 -32.46 35.35
N SER A 98 -28.97 -32.55 35.24
CA SER A 98 -29.88 -32.95 36.31
C SER A 98 -30.58 -34.25 35.94
N TRP A 99 -30.30 -35.32 36.68
CA TRP A 99 -30.99 -36.59 36.51
C TRP A 99 -32.24 -36.64 37.38
N SER A 100 -33.31 -37.20 36.84
CA SER A 100 -34.56 -37.52 37.54
C SER A 100 -34.92 -38.97 37.25
N ILE A 101 -34.90 -39.79 38.29
CA ILE A 101 -35.14 -41.23 38.19
C ILE A 101 -36.40 -41.56 38.97
N GLN A 102 -37.40 -42.10 38.27
CA GLN A 102 -38.57 -42.70 38.88
C GLN A 102 -38.27 -44.18 39.10
N SER A 103 -38.49 -44.68 40.30
CA SER A 103 -38.17 -46.07 40.64
C SER A 103 -39.25 -46.70 41.52
N ARG A 104 -39.22 -48.02 41.66
CA ARG A 104 -40.10 -48.78 42.55
C ARG A 104 -39.26 -49.66 43.48
N ASN A 105 -39.73 -49.86 44.70
CA ASN A 105 -39.07 -50.69 45.72
C ASN A 105 -37.59 -50.33 45.93
N THR A 106 -37.25 -49.05 45.75
CA THR A 106 -35.89 -48.52 45.78
C THR A 106 -35.77 -47.53 46.93
N GLU A 107 -34.73 -47.65 47.73
CA GLU A 107 -34.49 -46.74 48.86
C GLU A 107 -33.34 -45.79 48.59
N GLN A 108 -32.38 -46.21 47.77
CA GLN A 108 -31.21 -45.42 47.39
C GLN A 108 -30.91 -45.59 45.90
N VAL A 109 -30.53 -44.47 45.28
CA VAL A 109 -29.92 -44.45 43.95
C VAL A 109 -28.57 -43.76 44.07
N SER A 110 -27.54 -44.37 43.51
CA SER A 110 -26.16 -43.86 43.58
C SER A 110 -25.63 -43.55 42.18
N TRP A 111 -24.93 -42.43 42.06
CA TRP A 111 -24.07 -42.06 40.93
C TRP A 111 -22.64 -42.42 41.30
N THR A 112 -22.00 -43.32 40.55
CA THR A 112 -20.63 -43.76 40.83
C THR A 112 -19.76 -43.55 39.61
N ASN A 113 -18.62 -42.88 39.78
CA ASN A 113 -17.51 -42.93 38.82
C ASN A 113 -16.31 -43.65 39.47
N GLN A 114 -15.16 -43.68 38.78
CA GLN A 114 -13.97 -44.43 39.22
C GLN A 114 -13.56 -44.17 40.68
N ASP A 115 -13.67 -42.92 41.14
CA ASP A 115 -13.12 -42.51 42.44
C ASP A 115 -14.18 -42.04 43.44
N THR A 116 -15.44 -41.88 43.03
CA THR A 116 -16.47 -41.23 43.85
C THR A 116 -17.83 -41.88 43.67
N THR A 117 -18.50 -42.13 44.80
CA THR A 117 -19.92 -42.53 44.85
C THR A 117 -20.72 -41.46 45.55
N LEU A 118 -21.79 -40.98 44.91
CA LEU A 118 -22.66 -39.92 45.40
C LEU A 118 -24.11 -40.40 45.36
N SER A 119 -24.87 -40.12 46.41
CA SER A 119 -26.29 -40.53 46.46
C SER A 119 -27.20 -39.46 45.88
N PHE A 120 -28.26 -39.90 45.19
CA PHE A 120 -29.33 -39.03 44.75
C PHE A 120 -30.19 -38.60 45.94
N LYS A 121 -30.76 -37.38 45.86
CA LYS A 121 -31.77 -36.93 46.81
C LYS A 121 -33.09 -37.63 46.51
N ARG A 122 -33.66 -38.30 47.50
CA ARG A 122 -34.95 -39.00 47.41
C ARG A 122 -36.12 -38.08 47.77
N ASP A 123 -37.17 -38.14 46.96
CA ASP A 123 -38.49 -37.55 47.21
C ASP A 123 -39.57 -38.57 46.79
N GLY A 124 -40.07 -39.34 47.77
CA GLY A 124 -40.94 -40.49 47.51
C GLY A 124 -40.27 -41.56 46.65
N ASP A 125 -40.83 -41.79 45.46
CA ASP A 125 -40.36 -42.73 44.45
C ASP A 125 -39.46 -42.08 43.38
N ARG A 126 -39.17 -40.77 43.54
CA ARG A 126 -38.32 -39.99 42.64
C ARG A 126 -36.97 -39.68 43.27
N PHE A 127 -35.92 -39.81 42.47
CA PHE A 127 -34.54 -39.57 42.87
C PHE A 127 -33.92 -38.53 41.95
N THR A 128 -33.35 -37.47 42.52
CA THR A 128 -32.72 -36.39 41.75
C THR A 128 -31.28 -36.17 42.14
N TYR A 129 -30.43 -35.94 41.15
CA TYR A 129 -29.03 -35.55 41.34
C TYR A 129 -28.67 -34.50 40.29
N THR A 130 -27.73 -33.60 40.59
CA THR A 130 -27.31 -32.56 39.65
C THR A 130 -25.81 -32.33 39.76
N LYS A 131 -25.14 -32.24 38.62
CA LYS A 131 -23.69 -32.04 38.52
C LYS A 131 -23.33 -31.30 37.23
N SER A 132 -22.31 -30.45 37.30
CA SER A 132 -21.71 -29.82 36.11
C SER A 132 -20.50 -30.62 35.63
N PHE A 133 -20.32 -30.71 34.32
CA PHE A 133 -19.27 -31.51 33.69
C PHE A 133 -18.29 -30.66 32.90
N TYR A 134 -17.00 -30.91 33.11
CA TYR A 134 -15.90 -30.20 32.43
C TYR A 134 -14.97 -31.15 31.65
N LYS A 135 -15.15 -32.46 31.81
CA LYS A 135 -14.37 -33.50 31.14
C LYS A 135 -15.27 -34.69 30.83
N PRO A 136 -14.98 -35.45 29.76
CA PRO A 136 -15.68 -36.70 29.49
C PRO A 136 -15.67 -37.60 30.73
N THR A 137 -16.84 -38.12 31.10
CA THR A 137 -17.01 -38.88 32.35
C THR A 137 -17.86 -40.11 32.11
N GLU A 138 -17.31 -41.26 32.43
CA GLU A 138 -18.04 -42.53 32.54
C GLU A 138 -18.58 -42.68 33.96
N TYR A 139 -19.82 -43.13 34.08
CA TYR A 139 -20.47 -43.31 35.37
C TYR A 139 -21.48 -44.45 35.37
N LEU A 140 -21.74 -44.95 36.57
CA LEU A 140 -22.74 -45.96 36.86
C LEU A 140 -23.87 -45.32 37.66
N VAL A 141 -25.10 -45.72 37.33
CA VAL A 141 -26.26 -45.48 38.17
C VAL A 141 -26.70 -46.81 38.75
N THR A 142 -26.71 -46.90 40.07
CA THR A 142 -27.10 -48.12 40.79
C THR A 142 -28.32 -47.89 41.68
N THR A 143 -29.20 -48.89 41.77
CA THR A 143 -30.35 -48.87 42.70
C THR A 143 -30.20 -49.90 43.81
N SER A 144 -30.52 -49.49 45.03
CA SER A 144 -30.45 -50.34 46.22
C SER A 144 -31.72 -50.22 47.07
N ASN A 145 -32.01 -51.27 47.83
CA ASN A 145 -32.95 -51.25 48.95
C ASN A 145 -32.41 -52.07 50.12
N GLN A 146 -33.14 -52.15 51.22
CA GLN A 146 -32.79 -52.96 52.40
C GLN A 146 -32.47 -54.45 52.14
N TYR A 147 -32.80 -55.02 50.98
CA TYR A 147 -32.62 -56.44 50.67
C TYR A 147 -31.48 -56.72 49.69
N VAL A 148 -31.23 -55.82 48.74
CA VAL A 148 -30.21 -55.97 47.70
C VAL A 148 -29.52 -54.63 47.44
N GLU A 149 -28.19 -54.66 47.41
CA GLU A 149 -27.34 -53.51 47.11
C GLU A 149 -26.86 -53.54 45.66
N ASP A 150 -26.81 -52.36 45.04
CA ASP A 150 -26.42 -52.11 43.65
C ASP A 150 -27.02 -53.13 42.67
N PHE A 151 -28.34 -53.36 42.77
CA PHE A 151 -29.02 -54.43 42.06
C PHE A 151 -29.09 -54.16 40.55
N GLU A 152 -29.72 -53.06 40.15
CA GLU A 152 -29.70 -52.59 38.78
C GLU A 152 -28.48 -51.68 38.61
N LYS A 153 -27.59 -52.00 37.65
CA LYS A 153 -26.37 -51.22 37.35
C LYS A 153 -26.39 -50.78 35.90
N LEU A 154 -26.58 -49.48 35.67
CA LEU A 154 -26.60 -48.90 34.32
C LEU A 154 -25.35 -48.07 34.09
N ALA A 155 -24.57 -48.43 33.07
CA ALA A 155 -23.35 -47.72 32.68
C ALA A 155 -23.65 -46.69 31.59
N PHE A 156 -23.14 -45.47 31.79
CA PHE A 156 -23.34 -44.34 30.91
C PHE A 156 -22.05 -43.54 30.74
N LYS A 157 -22.03 -42.73 29.69
CA LYS A 157 -20.93 -41.85 29.33
C LYS A 157 -21.46 -40.48 28.91
N LEU A 158 -20.92 -39.44 29.53
CA LEU A 158 -21.08 -38.07 29.08
C LEU A 158 -19.80 -37.63 28.36
N ASP A 159 -19.91 -37.34 27.07
CA ASP A 159 -18.84 -36.73 26.28
C ASP A 159 -18.91 -35.21 26.39
N VAL A 160 -17.76 -34.56 26.52
CA VAL A 160 -17.67 -33.11 26.71
C VAL A 160 -16.86 -32.47 25.58
N ILE A 161 -17.47 -31.54 24.85
CA ILE A 161 -16.82 -30.73 23.81
C ILE A 161 -16.37 -29.41 24.44
N ARG A 162 -15.09 -29.07 24.25
CA ARG A 162 -14.52 -27.80 24.74
C ARG A 162 -14.72 -26.70 23.70
N ASP A 163 -14.87 -25.49 24.23
CA ASP A 163 -14.92 -24.23 23.50
C ASP A 163 -13.55 -23.94 22.83
N GLY A 164 -13.55 -23.66 21.53
CA GLY A 164 -12.35 -23.46 20.70
C GLY A 164 -11.76 -22.05 20.80
N TYR A 165 -10.45 -21.88 20.63
CA TYR A 165 -9.85 -20.55 20.65
C TYR A 165 -10.27 -19.72 19.41
N PRO A 166 -10.43 -18.38 19.55
CA PRO A 166 -10.75 -17.52 18.43
C PRO A 166 -9.59 -17.48 17.45
N LYS A 167 -9.89 -17.23 16.18
CA LYS A 167 -8.92 -17.19 15.08
C LYS A 167 -8.89 -15.80 14.45
N ILE A 168 -7.68 -15.36 14.11
CA ILE A 168 -7.43 -14.14 13.33
C ILE A 168 -6.74 -14.48 12.03
N ARG A 169 -7.25 -13.90 10.94
CA ARG A 169 -6.58 -13.85 9.65
C ARG A 169 -6.56 -12.41 9.18
N MET A 170 -5.39 -11.96 8.75
CA MET A 170 -5.20 -10.57 8.37
C MET A 170 -4.09 -10.43 7.35
N GLU A 171 -4.17 -9.35 6.59
CA GLU A 171 -3.20 -8.94 5.59
C GLU A 171 -2.69 -7.54 5.93
N ARG A 172 -1.41 -7.30 5.58
CA ARG A 172 -0.73 -6.03 5.74
C ARG A 172 -0.56 -5.39 4.38
N ALA A 173 -0.95 -4.14 4.24
CA ALA A 173 -0.69 -3.30 3.08
C ALA A 173 0.13 -2.08 3.52
N VAL A 174 1.23 -1.82 2.82
CA VAL A 174 2.05 -0.61 3.01
C VAL A 174 1.90 0.21 1.75
N ASP A 175 1.54 1.47 1.90
CA ASP A 175 1.57 2.44 0.80
C ASP A 175 2.95 3.11 0.80
N SER A 176 3.63 3.06 -0.34
CA SER A 176 4.96 3.65 -0.50
C SER A 176 4.93 5.19 -0.50
N LEU A 177 3.76 5.80 -0.74
CA LEU A 177 3.61 7.24 -0.75
C LEU A 177 3.41 7.79 0.67
N THR A 178 2.60 7.12 1.49
CA THR A 178 2.33 7.59 2.86
C THR A 178 3.29 6.97 3.88
N ALA A 179 4.38 7.67 4.16
CA ALA A 179 5.31 7.29 5.23
C ALA A 179 4.58 7.18 6.59
N ASN A 180 5.08 6.30 7.45
CA ASN A 180 4.53 5.98 8.79
C ASN A 180 3.14 5.34 8.83
N VAL A 181 2.44 5.21 7.70
CA VAL A 181 1.10 4.60 7.66
C VAL A 181 1.17 3.16 7.17
N VAL A 182 0.60 2.23 7.96
CA VAL A 182 0.50 0.82 7.58
C VAL A 182 -0.92 0.34 7.79
N HIS A 183 -1.52 -0.19 6.72
CA HIS A 183 -2.90 -0.66 6.74
C HIS A 183 -2.99 -2.16 7.01
N TYR A 184 -4.00 -2.53 7.79
CA TYR A 184 -4.32 -3.88 8.17
C TYR A 184 -5.79 -4.16 7.89
N GLY A 185 -6.06 -5.22 7.14
CA GLY A 185 -7.40 -5.71 6.88
C GLY A 185 -7.49 -7.19 7.24
N GLY A 186 -8.57 -7.60 7.90
CA GLY A 186 -8.69 -8.98 8.32
C GLY A 186 -10.07 -9.39 8.80
N PHE A 187 -10.22 -10.66 9.11
CA PHE A 187 -11.42 -11.24 9.68
C PHE A 187 -11.10 -12.12 10.88
N LEU A 188 -12.06 -12.13 11.80
CA LEU A 188 -12.05 -12.79 13.08
C LEU A 188 -13.14 -13.86 13.09
N GLU A 189 -12.83 -15.04 13.62
CA GLU A 189 -13.76 -16.16 13.65
C GLU A 189 -13.68 -16.90 14.99
N ASP A 190 -14.83 -17.32 15.49
CA ASP A 190 -14.98 -18.14 16.69
C ASP A 190 -16.16 -19.12 16.53
N ASP A 191 -16.23 -20.16 17.36
CA ASP A 191 -17.32 -21.14 17.32
C ASP A 191 -18.59 -20.66 18.06
N HIS A 192 -18.44 -19.80 19.08
CA HIS A 192 -19.54 -19.34 19.91
C HIS A 192 -19.74 -17.82 19.89
N GLY A 193 -18.67 -17.03 19.92
CA GLY A 193 -18.77 -15.58 19.85
C GLY A 193 -17.50 -14.85 20.23
N LEU A 194 -17.28 -13.72 19.57
CA LEU A 194 -16.18 -12.81 19.86
C LEU A 194 -16.64 -11.74 20.86
N GLN A 195 -15.75 -11.32 21.76
CA GLN A 195 -16.02 -10.28 22.75
C GLN A 195 -15.32 -8.97 22.42
N GLU A 196 -14.03 -9.00 22.10
CA GLU A 196 -13.24 -7.79 21.87
C GLU A 196 -12.04 -8.01 20.96
N LEU A 197 -11.71 -6.97 20.20
CA LEU A 197 -10.48 -6.83 19.43
C LEU A 197 -9.71 -5.62 19.97
N ARG A 198 -8.43 -5.82 20.31
CA ARG A 198 -7.54 -4.77 20.78
C ARG A 198 -6.20 -4.81 20.03
N LEU A 199 -5.57 -3.65 19.92
CA LEU A 199 -4.18 -3.52 19.51
C LEU A 199 -3.32 -3.29 20.75
N VAL A 200 -2.23 -4.03 20.87
CA VAL A 200 -1.20 -3.78 21.87
C VAL A 200 0.06 -3.31 21.15
N CYS A 201 0.52 -2.12 21.46
CA CYS A 201 1.68 -1.48 20.83
C CYS A 201 2.66 -0.98 21.88
N TYR A 202 3.97 -1.14 21.64
CA TYR A 202 5.02 -0.68 22.53
C TYR A 202 6.31 -0.40 21.76
N PRO A 203 7.17 0.51 22.24
CA PRO A 203 8.53 0.66 21.71
C PRO A 203 9.33 -0.63 21.84
N LYS A 204 10.14 -0.95 20.83
CA LYS A 204 10.99 -2.12 20.86
C LYS A 204 11.96 -2.06 22.04
N GLY A 205 11.86 -3.05 22.94
CA GLY A 205 12.67 -3.13 24.15
C GLY A 205 12.08 -2.45 25.39
N ARG A 206 10.92 -1.79 25.29
CA ARG A 206 10.18 -1.15 26.41
C ARG A 206 8.73 -1.64 26.48
N GLU A 207 8.54 -2.93 26.75
CA GLU A 207 7.20 -3.55 26.87
C GLU A 207 6.36 -2.97 28.03
N ASP A 208 7.01 -2.33 29.00
CA ASP A 208 6.39 -1.62 30.11
C ASP A 208 5.65 -0.34 29.68
N GLU A 209 6.02 0.25 28.54
CA GLU A 209 5.39 1.43 27.93
C GLU A 209 4.27 1.06 26.94
N LYS A 210 3.58 -0.05 27.17
CA LYS A 210 2.54 -0.55 26.25
C LYS A 210 1.28 0.31 26.24
N GLN A 211 0.82 0.61 25.03
CA GLN A 211 -0.46 1.21 24.73
C GLN A 211 -1.45 0.11 24.32
N ASN A 212 -2.67 0.19 24.84
CA ASN A 212 -3.74 -0.75 24.52
C ASN A 212 -4.89 0.02 23.89
N VAL A 213 -5.14 -0.20 22.60
CA VAL A 213 -6.21 0.47 21.85
C VAL A 213 -7.35 -0.53 21.65
N LEU A 214 -8.54 -0.20 22.15
CA LEU A 214 -9.75 -0.97 21.85
C LEU A 214 -10.21 -0.62 20.43
N LEU A 215 -10.15 -1.60 19.52
CA LEU A 215 -10.55 -1.40 18.12
C LEU A 215 -12.05 -1.68 17.93
N ALA A 216 -12.56 -2.75 18.56
CA ALA A 216 -13.96 -3.11 18.46
C ALA A 216 -14.45 -3.92 19.67
N THR A 217 -15.72 -3.69 20.05
CA THR A 217 -16.48 -4.58 20.95
C THR A 217 -17.42 -5.42 20.09
N LEU A 218 -17.38 -6.74 20.29
CA LEU A 218 -17.98 -7.73 19.41
C LEU A 218 -19.03 -8.55 20.17
N SER A 219 -19.98 -9.11 19.43
CA SER A 219 -21.01 -10.02 19.95
C SER A 219 -21.34 -11.15 18.98
N SER A 220 -20.65 -11.21 17.84
CA SER A 220 -20.85 -12.17 16.76
C SER A 220 -19.69 -13.17 16.70
N SER A 221 -19.93 -14.34 16.13
CA SER A 221 -18.89 -15.36 15.86
C SER A 221 -17.97 -15.01 14.67
N TYR A 222 -18.35 -14.02 13.86
CA TYR A 222 -17.57 -13.51 12.73
C TYR A 222 -17.50 -11.99 12.76
N HIS A 223 -16.34 -11.40 12.45
CA HIS A 223 -16.18 -9.95 12.29
C HIS A 223 -15.05 -9.59 11.32
N GLN A 224 -15.29 -8.66 10.39
CA GLN A 224 -14.25 -8.08 9.53
C GLN A 224 -13.82 -6.72 10.12
N PHE A 225 -12.51 -6.47 10.19
CA PHE A 225 -11.96 -5.23 10.70
C PHE A 225 -10.93 -4.62 9.74
N TYR A 226 -10.73 -3.32 9.90
CA TYR A 226 -9.70 -2.53 9.24
C TYR A 226 -9.03 -1.62 10.27
N TYR A 227 -7.71 -1.46 10.19
CA TYR A 227 -6.93 -0.57 11.05
C TYR A 227 -5.76 0.02 10.29
N SER A 228 -5.46 1.30 10.52
CA SER A 228 -4.25 1.96 10.02
C SER A 228 -3.36 2.29 11.20
N PHE A 229 -2.15 1.79 11.23
CA PHE A 229 -1.12 2.29 12.15
C PHE A 229 -0.68 3.68 11.67
N PRO A 230 -0.45 4.67 12.55
CA PRO A 230 -0.56 4.66 14.02
C PRO A 230 -1.87 5.27 14.55
N ASP A 231 -3.04 5.03 13.93
CA ASP A 231 -4.31 5.62 14.37
C ASP A 231 -4.56 5.34 15.85
N ASN A 232 -4.88 6.40 16.61
CA ASN A 232 -5.13 6.37 18.05
C ASN A 232 -3.96 5.84 18.91
N LEU A 233 -2.73 5.91 18.40
CA LEU A 233 -1.49 5.64 19.12
C LEU A 233 -0.69 6.93 19.28
N GLU A 234 -0.04 7.09 20.43
CA GLU A 234 0.97 8.12 20.67
C GLU A 234 2.32 7.54 20.27
N VAL A 235 2.85 7.95 19.12
CA VAL A 235 4.16 7.48 18.63
C VAL A 235 5.18 8.61 18.57
N GLU A 236 6.42 8.29 18.93
CA GLU A 236 7.57 9.17 18.80
C GLU A 236 8.33 8.86 17.50
N ALA A 237 8.89 9.90 16.89
CA ALA A 237 9.72 9.75 15.69
C ALA A 237 11.08 9.12 16.03
N ASP A 238 11.71 8.51 15.02
CA ASP A 238 12.97 7.76 15.08
C ASP A 238 12.92 6.51 15.97
N GLU A 239 11.72 5.99 16.16
CA GLU A 239 11.47 4.91 17.10
C GLU A 239 10.81 3.70 16.44
N LEU A 240 11.32 2.51 16.78
CA LEU A 240 10.81 1.24 16.26
C LEU A 240 9.75 0.69 17.21
N TYR A 241 8.50 0.64 16.76
CA TYR A 241 7.39 0.07 17.52
C TYR A 241 7.13 -1.38 17.15
N GLU A 242 6.81 -2.20 18.14
CA GLU A 242 6.29 -3.56 17.99
C GLU A 242 4.83 -3.62 18.43
N TYR A 243 4.00 -4.29 17.66
CA TYR A 243 2.57 -4.40 17.98
C TYR A 243 1.92 -5.67 17.45
N TYR A 244 0.85 -6.09 18.11
CA TYR A 244 0.04 -7.24 17.70
C TYR A 244 -1.44 -7.00 18.02
N PHE A 245 -2.30 -7.67 17.27
CA PHE A 245 -3.74 -7.69 17.48
C PHE A 245 -4.09 -8.82 18.42
N GLU A 246 -4.83 -8.52 19.49
CA GLU A 246 -5.31 -9.47 20.47
C GLU A 246 -6.83 -9.55 20.39
N ILE A 247 -7.35 -10.76 20.27
CA ILE A 247 -8.79 -11.04 20.27
C ILE A 247 -9.14 -11.89 21.45
N ARG A 248 -10.29 -11.60 22.03
CA ARG A 248 -10.88 -12.37 23.11
C ARG A 248 -12.25 -12.89 22.69
N ASP A 249 -12.50 -14.18 22.96
CA ASP A 249 -13.81 -14.80 22.77
C ASP A 249 -14.75 -14.55 23.97
N ASN A 250 -15.96 -15.10 23.88
CA ASN A 250 -16.99 -15.00 24.90
C ASN A 250 -17.01 -16.17 25.91
N ASP A 251 -15.94 -16.99 26.02
CA ASP A 251 -15.90 -18.16 26.93
C ASP A 251 -16.10 -17.72 28.39
N GLY A 252 -17.31 -17.93 28.90
CA GLY A 252 -17.68 -17.55 30.27
C GLY A 252 -17.01 -18.38 31.37
N ILE A 253 -16.45 -19.55 31.05
CA ILE A 253 -15.81 -20.46 32.02
C ILE A 253 -14.38 -20.00 32.33
N ARG A 254 -13.68 -19.48 31.31
CA ARG A 254 -12.27 -19.05 31.42
C ARG A 254 -12.10 -17.53 31.44
N ASN A 255 -13.20 -16.78 31.56
CA ASN A 255 -13.21 -15.32 31.43
C ASN A 255 -12.69 -14.85 30.06
N GLY A 256 -13.03 -15.55 28.98
CA GLY A 256 -12.58 -15.29 27.62
C GLY A 256 -11.17 -15.78 27.35
N LYS A 257 -11.00 -16.66 26.36
CA LYS A 257 -9.69 -17.05 25.84
C LYS A 257 -9.20 -16.01 24.85
N THR A 258 -7.89 -15.81 24.81
CA THR A 258 -7.25 -14.85 23.91
C THR A 258 -6.38 -15.51 22.86
N THR A 259 -6.39 -14.93 21.65
CA THR A 259 -5.48 -15.26 20.55
C THR A 259 -4.81 -13.99 20.07
N LYS A 260 -3.49 -14.09 19.82
CA LYS A 260 -2.68 -12.98 19.29
C LYS A 260 -2.35 -13.22 17.82
N SER A 261 -2.29 -12.14 17.04
CA SER A 261 -1.66 -12.17 15.73
C SER A 261 -0.14 -12.37 15.85
N GLN A 262 0.54 -12.50 14.71
CA GLN A 262 1.97 -12.26 14.67
C GLN A 262 2.30 -10.82 15.12
N THR A 263 3.49 -10.64 15.69
CA THR A 263 4.01 -9.31 16.03
C THR A 263 4.52 -8.62 14.78
N PHE A 264 4.08 -7.40 14.56
CA PHE A 264 4.55 -6.51 13.51
C PHE A 264 5.55 -5.51 14.09
N SER A 265 6.44 -5.00 13.25
CA SER A 265 7.38 -3.95 13.62
C SER A 265 7.38 -2.85 12.56
N THR A 266 7.26 -1.60 12.99
CA THR A 266 7.25 -0.42 12.12
C THR A 266 8.12 0.66 12.72
N LEU A 267 9.06 1.18 11.94
CA LEU A 267 9.85 2.35 12.28
C LEU A 267 9.02 3.59 11.97
N VAL A 268 8.89 4.51 12.93
CA VAL A 268 8.21 5.79 12.74
C VAL A 268 9.28 6.81 12.36
N TYR A 269 9.28 7.23 11.11
CA TYR A 269 10.21 8.20 10.54
C TYR A 269 9.91 9.62 11.01
N ASN A 270 10.95 10.44 11.20
CA ASN A 270 10.79 11.88 11.43
C ASN A 270 10.54 12.65 10.12
N ASP A 271 10.10 13.91 10.20
CA ASP A 271 9.79 14.75 9.02
C ASP A 271 10.94 14.85 8.00
N THR A 272 12.19 14.82 8.46
CA THR A 272 13.38 14.88 7.59
C THR A 272 13.55 13.58 6.81
N GLU A 273 13.37 12.43 7.47
CA GLU A 273 13.42 11.11 6.85
C GLU A 273 12.22 10.86 5.92
N ILE A 274 11.04 11.37 6.26
CA ILE A 274 9.86 11.33 5.38
C ILE A 274 10.16 12.09 4.08
N LYS A 275 10.69 13.32 4.19
CA LYS A 275 11.11 14.11 3.01
C LYS A 275 12.19 13.39 2.20
N GLU A 276 13.15 12.73 2.85
CA GLU A 276 14.20 11.96 2.17
C GLU A 276 13.61 10.79 1.37
N GLN A 277 12.70 10.00 1.96
CA GLN A 277 12.02 8.92 1.24
C GLN A 277 11.17 9.42 0.07
N GLN A 278 10.49 10.55 0.23
CA GLN A 278 9.74 11.18 -0.85
C GLN A 278 10.65 11.61 -2.00
N LEU A 279 11.82 12.17 -1.70
CA LEU A 279 12.83 12.56 -2.68
C LEU A 279 13.46 11.33 -3.36
N GLU A 280 13.79 10.28 -2.63
CA GLU A 280 14.29 9.02 -3.21
C GLU A 280 13.27 8.42 -4.18
N PHE A 281 12.00 8.38 -3.80
CA PHE A 281 10.92 7.92 -4.67
C PHE A 281 10.80 8.80 -5.93
N GLN A 282 10.87 10.12 -5.76
CA GLN A 282 10.84 11.06 -6.88
C GLN A 282 12.06 10.89 -7.82
N GLU A 283 13.24 10.60 -7.27
CA GLU A 283 14.46 10.34 -8.05
C GLU A 283 14.31 9.07 -8.91
N GLU A 284 13.75 7.99 -8.35
CA GLU A 284 13.47 6.77 -9.11
C GLU A 284 12.42 7.01 -10.21
N LEU A 285 11.37 7.79 -9.91
CA LEU A 285 10.41 8.24 -10.90
C LEU A 285 11.08 9.03 -12.03
N ILE A 286 11.97 9.98 -11.71
CA ILE A 286 12.74 10.75 -12.70
C ILE A 286 13.56 9.82 -13.60
N LYS A 287 14.25 8.82 -13.03
CA LYS A 287 15.04 7.84 -13.81
C LYS A 287 14.16 7.03 -14.75
N ASP A 288 12.97 6.63 -14.32
CA ASP A 288 12.04 5.89 -15.17
C ASP A 288 11.43 6.75 -16.29
N LEU A 289 11.19 8.03 -16.02
CA LEU A 289 10.78 9.00 -17.04
C LEU A 289 11.90 9.24 -18.06
N ASP A 290 13.14 9.41 -17.61
CA ASP A 290 14.33 9.56 -18.46
C ASP A 290 14.46 8.36 -19.43
N ARG A 291 14.33 7.14 -18.92
CA ARG A 291 14.27 5.91 -19.73
C ARG A 291 13.06 5.87 -20.67
N SER A 292 11.92 6.44 -20.27
CA SER A 292 10.73 6.51 -21.11
C SER A 292 10.94 7.45 -22.30
N VAL A 293 11.55 8.61 -22.07
CA VAL A 293 11.95 9.56 -23.12
C VAL A 293 12.90 8.90 -24.12
N ASP A 294 13.88 8.11 -23.66
CA ASP A 294 14.79 7.39 -24.56
C ASP A 294 14.07 6.30 -25.36
N ARG A 295 13.15 5.56 -24.75
CA ARG A 295 12.30 4.60 -25.47
C ARG A 295 11.44 5.29 -26.54
N PHE A 296 10.94 6.50 -26.29
CA PHE A 296 10.22 7.29 -27.30
C PHE A 296 11.11 7.59 -28.51
N LYS A 297 12.38 7.96 -28.30
CA LYS A 297 13.35 8.18 -29.38
C LYS A 297 13.60 6.90 -30.19
N GLU A 298 13.69 5.75 -29.53
CA GLU A 298 13.84 4.46 -30.21
C GLU A 298 12.61 4.07 -31.03
N GLN A 299 11.41 4.23 -30.46
CA GLN A 299 10.15 3.98 -31.16
C GLN A 299 9.99 4.90 -32.37
N ARG A 300 10.41 6.17 -32.27
CA ARG A 300 10.39 7.10 -33.40
C ARG A 300 11.23 6.59 -34.57
N LYS A 301 12.47 6.15 -34.30
CA LYS A 301 13.35 5.55 -35.32
C LYS A 301 12.73 4.28 -35.92
N ALA A 302 12.09 3.45 -35.10
CA ALA A 302 11.39 2.26 -35.58
C ALA A 302 10.23 2.61 -36.52
N LEU A 303 9.46 3.65 -36.20
CA LEU A 303 8.37 4.14 -37.04
C LEU A 303 8.88 4.76 -38.36
N GLU A 304 9.96 5.54 -38.31
CA GLU A 304 10.64 6.08 -39.50
C GLU A 304 11.06 4.93 -40.45
N GLN A 305 11.62 3.85 -39.91
CA GLN A 305 12.02 2.68 -40.67
C GLN A 305 10.80 1.93 -41.25
N ILE A 306 9.74 1.74 -40.47
CA ILE A 306 8.48 1.14 -40.94
C ILE A 306 7.93 1.97 -42.11
N ASN A 307 7.85 3.30 -41.95
CA ASN A 307 7.32 4.19 -42.97
C ASN A 307 8.15 4.13 -44.25
N LYS A 308 9.48 4.06 -44.16
CA LYS A 308 10.37 3.90 -45.32
C LYS A 308 10.14 2.58 -46.05
N GLU A 309 10.11 1.46 -45.33
CA GLU A 309 9.88 0.13 -45.92
C GLU A 309 8.50 0.03 -46.58
N GLN A 310 7.48 0.66 -45.98
CA GLN A 310 6.15 0.73 -46.56
C GLN A 310 6.13 1.52 -47.87
N LYS A 311 6.91 2.61 -48.00
CA LYS A 311 6.99 3.37 -49.25
C LYS A 311 7.64 2.57 -50.38
N GLU A 312 8.66 1.77 -50.08
CA GLU A 312 9.41 0.99 -51.08
C GLU A 312 8.63 -0.21 -51.64
N LYS A 313 7.75 -0.83 -50.84
CA LYS A 313 7.02 -2.06 -51.22
C LYS A 313 5.67 -1.75 -51.87
N SER A 314 5.20 -2.52 -52.85
CA SER A 314 3.85 -2.34 -53.42
C SER A 314 2.72 -2.81 -52.50
N SER A 315 2.97 -3.83 -51.67
CA SER A 315 2.01 -4.43 -50.73
C SER A 315 2.70 -4.86 -49.44
N LEU A 316 1.97 -4.89 -48.32
CA LEU A 316 2.49 -5.35 -47.03
C LEU A 316 2.48 -6.88 -46.95
N SER A 317 3.63 -7.47 -46.64
CA SER A 317 3.74 -8.89 -46.29
C SER A 317 3.19 -9.16 -44.89
N PHE A 318 2.97 -10.43 -44.55
CA PHE A 318 2.57 -10.82 -43.19
C PHE A 318 3.58 -10.36 -42.13
N ASN A 319 4.89 -10.39 -42.45
CA ASN A 319 5.92 -9.88 -41.54
C ASN A 319 5.82 -8.36 -41.36
N ASP A 320 5.55 -7.60 -42.42
CA ASP A 320 5.40 -6.14 -42.32
C ASP A 320 4.20 -5.76 -41.44
N LYS A 321 3.07 -6.46 -41.61
CA LYS A 321 1.88 -6.28 -40.76
C LYS A 321 2.16 -6.60 -39.30
N ARG A 322 2.90 -7.68 -39.05
CA ARG A 322 3.33 -8.07 -37.70
C ARG A 322 4.24 -7.01 -37.08
N GLN A 323 5.20 -6.47 -37.83
CA GLN A 323 6.09 -5.41 -37.36
C GLN A 323 5.31 -4.14 -36.99
N VAL A 324 4.30 -3.76 -37.78
CA VAL A 324 3.38 -2.65 -37.44
C VAL A 324 2.60 -2.96 -36.16
N SER A 325 2.01 -4.16 -36.03
CA SER A 325 1.26 -4.53 -34.82
C SER A 325 2.16 -4.55 -33.58
N ASP A 326 3.39 -5.06 -33.69
CA ASP A 326 4.37 -5.08 -32.62
C ASP A 326 4.80 -3.65 -32.23
N PHE A 327 4.95 -2.74 -33.20
CA PHE A 327 5.18 -1.32 -32.94
C PHE A 327 4.01 -0.68 -32.19
N LEU A 328 2.77 -0.86 -32.68
CA LEU A 328 1.57 -0.28 -32.07
C LEU A 328 1.37 -0.77 -30.62
N LYS A 329 1.62 -2.05 -30.35
CA LYS A 329 1.57 -2.60 -28.99
C LYS A 329 2.62 -1.99 -28.08
N LYS A 330 3.87 -1.88 -28.54
CA LYS A 330 4.94 -1.25 -27.75
C LYS A 330 4.64 0.22 -27.47
N GLN A 331 4.09 0.93 -28.45
CA GLN A 331 3.66 2.32 -28.26
C GLN A 331 2.50 2.39 -27.26
N GLN A 332 1.54 1.48 -27.31
CA GLN A 332 0.44 1.41 -26.35
C GLN A 332 0.94 1.16 -24.92
N GLU A 333 1.86 0.20 -24.73
CA GLU A 333 2.50 -0.06 -23.43
C GLU A 333 3.24 1.17 -22.89
N GLN A 334 3.83 1.97 -23.79
CA GLN A 334 4.49 3.21 -23.44
C GLN A 334 3.52 4.30 -22.97
N GLU A 335 2.38 4.46 -23.64
CA GLU A 335 1.32 5.39 -23.19
C GLU A 335 0.75 4.97 -21.83
N GLN A 336 0.52 3.68 -21.59
CA GLN A 336 0.07 3.17 -20.29
C GLN A 336 1.09 3.41 -19.17
N MET A 337 2.37 3.23 -19.47
CA MET A 337 3.45 3.53 -18.52
C MET A 337 3.49 5.02 -18.19
N MET A 338 3.28 5.87 -19.20
CA MET A 338 3.23 7.31 -19.01
C MET A 338 2.04 7.73 -18.15
N GLU A 339 0.85 7.17 -18.39
CA GLU A 339 -0.32 7.43 -17.56
C GLU A 339 -0.07 7.09 -16.08
N LYS A 340 0.50 5.91 -15.81
CA LYS A 340 0.84 5.47 -14.45
C LYS A 340 1.87 6.39 -13.80
N PHE A 341 2.92 6.72 -14.54
CA PHE A 341 3.97 7.63 -14.10
C PHE A 341 3.37 9.00 -13.73
N SER A 342 2.58 9.59 -14.63
CA SER A 342 1.96 10.90 -14.41
C SER A 342 1.10 10.92 -13.16
N ARG A 343 0.34 9.84 -12.91
CA ARG A 343 -0.46 9.68 -11.70
C ARG A 343 0.40 9.56 -10.44
N GLN A 344 1.38 8.67 -10.43
CA GLN A 344 2.24 8.44 -9.26
C GLN A 344 3.04 9.69 -8.87
N LEU A 345 3.58 10.40 -9.86
CA LEU A 345 4.29 11.64 -9.61
C LEU A 345 3.33 12.72 -9.10
N LYS A 346 2.14 12.85 -9.69
CA LYS A 346 1.13 13.80 -9.22
C LYS A 346 0.70 13.52 -7.76
N GLU A 347 0.49 12.26 -7.40
CA GLU A 347 0.17 11.86 -6.03
C GLU A 347 1.32 12.17 -5.04
N ASN A 348 2.57 11.92 -5.44
CA ASN A 348 3.75 12.30 -4.66
C ASN A 348 3.85 13.82 -4.45
N LEU A 349 3.56 14.62 -5.49
CA LEU A 349 3.54 16.08 -5.43
C LEU A 349 2.43 16.64 -4.53
N GLU A 350 1.30 15.95 -4.41
CA GLU A 350 0.16 16.33 -3.55
C GLU A 350 0.46 16.20 -2.05
N GLN A 351 1.44 15.37 -1.70
CA GLN A 351 1.88 15.16 -0.33
C GLN A 351 2.97 16.15 0.12
N GLY A 352 3.55 16.90 -0.82
CA GLY A 352 4.54 17.95 -0.56
C GLY A 352 3.94 19.31 -0.18
N HIS A 353 4.77 20.35 -0.19
CA HIS A 353 4.34 21.73 0.09
C HIS A 353 3.38 22.24 -1.01
N LYS A 354 2.11 22.43 -0.66
CA LYS A 354 1.00 22.78 -1.58
C LYS A 354 1.00 24.23 -2.12
N GLU A 355 1.96 25.07 -1.74
CA GLU A 355 1.95 26.51 -2.05
C GLU A 355 3.07 26.95 -3.02
N ASP A 356 3.78 26.02 -3.66
CA ASP A 356 4.79 26.34 -4.68
C ASP A 356 4.17 26.43 -6.10
N GLU A 357 4.40 27.56 -6.78
CA GLU A 357 3.96 27.83 -8.15
C GLU A 357 4.54 26.80 -9.15
N LEU A 358 5.76 26.31 -8.91
CA LEU A 358 6.40 25.26 -9.72
C LEU A 358 5.68 23.91 -9.55
N ASN A 359 5.22 23.60 -8.34
CA ASN A 359 4.48 22.37 -8.05
C ASN A 359 3.12 22.38 -8.79
N GLU A 360 2.36 23.48 -8.70
CA GLU A 360 1.09 23.60 -9.42
C GLU A 360 1.27 23.51 -10.94
N LEU A 361 2.26 24.21 -11.50
CA LEU A 361 2.62 24.11 -12.93
C LEU A 361 2.94 22.66 -13.34
N LEU A 362 3.67 21.93 -12.50
CA LEU A 362 4.03 20.53 -12.75
C LEU A 362 2.80 19.62 -12.68
N ARG A 363 1.91 19.82 -11.70
CA ARG A 363 0.66 19.07 -11.55
C ARG A 363 -0.27 19.27 -12.74
N GLU A 364 -0.46 20.50 -13.20
CA GLU A 364 -1.28 20.77 -14.39
C GLU A 364 -0.73 20.08 -15.64
N ARG A 365 0.59 20.06 -15.82
CA ARG A 365 1.23 19.36 -16.94
C ARG A 365 1.06 17.86 -16.86
N LEU A 366 1.20 17.28 -15.66
CA LEU A 366 0.99 15.85 -15.44
C LEU A 366 -0.45 15.45 -15.78
N GLU A 367 -1.44 16.26 -15.40
CA GLU A 367 -2.85 16.00 -15.75
C GLU A 367 -3.08 16.03 -17.27
N ARG A 368 -2.53 17.03 -17.97
CA ARG A 368 -2.64 17.11 -19.43
C ARG A 368 -1.97 15.92 -20.09
N GLN A 369 -0.77 15.56 -19.67
CA GLN A 369 -0.03 14.41 -20.18
C GLN A 369 -0.76 13.09 -19.92
N GLU A 370 -1.39 12.92 -18.76
CA GLU A 370 -2.22 11.75 -18.46
C GLU A 370 -3.42 11.66 -19.42
N MET A 371 -4.11 12.77 -19.67
CA MET A 371 -5.24 12.82 -20.60
C MET A 371 -4.82 12.53 -22.04
N GLU A 372 -3.72 13.09 -22.50
CA GLU A 372 -3.15 12.83 -23.83
C GLU A 372 -2.74 11.36 -23.98
N ALA A 373 -2.03 10.79 -23.00
CA ALA A 373 -1.62 9.39 -23.00
C ALA A 373 -2.83 8.45 -23.15
N ARG A 374 -3.91 8.68 -22.38
CA ARG A 374 -5.16 7.92 -22.50
C ARG A 374 -5.84 8.06 -23.87
N LYS A 375 -5.83 9.26 -24.46
CA LYS A 375 -6.37 9.49 -25.82
C LYS A 375 -5.54 8.72 -26.86
N ASN A 376 -4.22 8.77 -26.75
CA ASN A 376 -3.30 8.10 -27.65
C ASN A 376 -3.39 6.58 -27.52
N GLU A 377 -3.50 6.05 -26.29
CA GLU A 377 -3.69 4.63 -26.04
C GLU A 377 -4.92 4.08 -26.78
N LYS A 378 -6.06 4.76 -26.66
CA LYS A 378 -7.31 4.38 -27.36
C LYS A 378 -7.14 4.41 -28.88
N LEU A 379 -6.49 5.44 -29.40
CA LEU A 379 -6.21 5.57 -30.83
C LEU A 379 -5.35 4.40 -31.35
N LEU A 380 -4.31 4.03 -30.59
CA LEU A 380 -3.42 2.91 -30.92
C LEU A 380 -4.16 1.57 -30.85
N GLU A 381 -5.03 1.38 -29.87
CA GLU A 381 -5.86 0.17 -29.73
C GLU A 381 -6.81 0.01 -30.92
N GLU A 382 -7.50 1.09 -31.32
CA GLU A 382 -8.36 1.11 -32.51
C GLU A 382 -7.56 0.82 -33.78
N LEU A 383 -6.41 1.49 -33.95
CA LEU A 383 -5.53 1.30 -35.11
C LEU A 383 -5.04 -0.15 -35.19
N ASN A 384 -4.64 -0.75 -34.08
CA ASN A 384 -4.18 -2.14 -34.02
C ASN A 384 -5.30 -3.14 -34.38
N LYS A 385 -6.56 -2.89 -33.99
CA LYS A 385 -7.72 -3.73 -34.35
C LYS A 385 -8.03 -3.72 -35.85
N ILE A 386 -7.74 -2.62 -36.53
CA ILE A 386 -8.05 -2.45 -37.96
C ILE A 386 -6.83 -2.54 -38.87
N ALA A 387 -5.60 -2.58 -38.33
CA ALA A 387 -4.33 -2.60 -39.06
C ALA A 387 -4.26 -3.70 -40.14
N ASP A 388 -4.83 -4.87 -39.88
CA ASP A 388 -4.83 -5.99 -40.84
C ASP A 388 -5.86 -5.84 -41.96
N LYS A 389 -6.91 -5.02 -41.74
CA LYS A 389 -8.09 -4.86 -42.60
C LYS A 389 -8.09 -3.56 -43.41
N ILE A 390 -7.27 -2.59 -43.01
CA ILE A 390 -7.20 -1.26 -43.62
C ILE A 390 -6.32 -1.28 -44.88
N ASP A 391 -6.63 -0.41 -45.85
CA ASP A 391 -5.80 -0.26 -47.04
C ASP A 391 -4.41 0.28 -46.69
N LYS A 392 -3.39 -0.14 -47.45
CA LYS A 392 -1.99 0.27 -47.22
C LYS A 392 -1.83 1.79 -47.17
N LYS A 393 -2.47 2.53 -48.09
CA LYS A 393 -2.33 4.00 -48.16
C LYS A 393 -2.91 4.67 -46.92
N GLU A 394 -4.07 4.18 -46.48
CA GLU A 394 -4.72 4.68 -45.28
C GLU A 394 -3.94 4.30 -44.01
N LEU A 395 -3.37 3.08 -43.93
CA LEU A 395 -2.49 2.70 -42.83
C LEU A 395 -1.26 3.59 -42.74
N ALA A 396 -0.61 3.85 -43.87
CA ALA A 396 0.57 4.72 -43.93
C ALA A 396 0.23 6.13 -43.43
N LYS A 397 -0.93 6.68 -43.84
CA LYS A 397 -1.40 7.99 -43.36
C LYS A 397 -1.63 8.00 -41.85
N ARG A 398 -2.26 6.97 -41.29
CA ARG A 398 -2.49 6.87 -39.84
C ARG A 398 -1.21 6.68 -39.04
N LEU A 399 -0.26 5.89 -39.55
CA LEU A 399 1.06 5.72 -38.93
C LEU A 399 1.87 7.02 -38.97
N GLU A 400 1.70 7.81 -40.01
CA GLU A 400 2.29 9.13 -40.13
C GLU A 400 1.69 10.12 -39.12
N GLU A 401 0.36 10.12 -38.93
CA GLU A 401 -0.30 10.87 -37.86
C GLU A 401 0.17 10.43 -36.46
N VAL A 402 0.35 9.12 -36.24
CA VAL A 402 0.96 8.60 -35.00
C VAL A 402 2.38 9.13 -34.82
N GLY A 403 3.17 9.19 -35.89
CA GLY A 403 4.54 9.74 -35.84
C GLY A 403 4.59 11.21 -35.47
N LYS A 404 3.67 12.03 -36.01
CA LYS A 404 3.51 13.43 -35.61
C LYS A 404 3.17 13.55 -34.12
N LYS A 405 2.15 12.83 -33.67
CA LYS A 405 1.75 12.83 -32.25
C LYS A 405 2.89 12.38 -31.34
N GLN A 406 3.62 11.35 -31.74
CA GLN A 406 4.78 10.85 -31.01
C GLN A 406 5.87 11.92 -30.86
N GLN A 407 6.13 12.72 -31.90
CA GLN A 407 7.10 13.81 -31.85
C GLN A 407 6.66 14.91 -30.88
N SER A 408 5.39 15.30 -30.89
CA SER A 408 4.84 16.25 -29.92
C SER A 408 4.90 15.70 -28.49
N ASN A 409 4.48 14.44 -28.29
CA ASN A 409 4.52 13.78 -26.98
C ASN A 409 5.96 13.70 -26.45
N GLN A 410 6.93 13.32 -27.29
CA GLN A 410 8.34 13.25 -26.89
C GLN A 410 8.81 14.60 -26.31
N ARG A 411 8.42 15.72 -26.94
CA ARG A 411 8.75 17.07 -26.47
C ARG A 411 8.09 17.40 -25.15
N SER A 412 6.79 17.13 -25.04
CA SER A 412 6.04 17.33 -23.78
C SER A 412 6.71 16.57 -22.64
N LEU A 413 7.16 15.34 -22.90
CA LEU A 413 7.86 14.52 -21.92
C LEU A 413 9.26 15.01 -21.58
N GLU A 414 10.01 15.52 -22.55
CA GLU A 414 11.30 16.17 -22.28
C GLU A 414 11.12 17.43 -21.43
N GLN A 415 10.08 18.23 -21.68
CA GLN A 415 9.75 19.39 -20.85
C GLN A 415 9.32 18.96 -19.44
N LEU A 416 8.48 17.94 -19.35
CA LEU A 416 8.01 17.40 -18.08
C LEU A 416 9.19 16.86 -17.26
N LEU A 417 10.08 16.08 -17.87
CA LEU A 417 11.29 15.55 -17.24
C LEU A 417 12.20 16.65 -16.71
N GLU A 418 12.44 17.69 -17.51
CA GLU A 418 13.26 18.83 -17.11
C GLU A 418 12.62 19.59 -15.94
N LEU A 419 11.30 19.79 -15.95
CA LEU A 419 10.56 20.40 -14.86
C LEU A 419 10.59 19.55 -13.58
N THR A 420 10.38 18.24 -13.69
CA THR A 420 10.44 17.32 -12.56
C THR A 420 11.84 17.29 -11.95
N LYS A 421 12.90 17.24 -12.77
CA LYS A 421 14.29 17.33 -12.30
C LYS A 421 14.54 18.65 -11.56
N ARG A 422 14.07 19.78 -12.10
CA ARG A 422 14.18 21.09 -11.45
C ARG A 422 13.47 21.15 -10.11
N TYR A 423 12.24 20.63 -10.05
CA TYR A 423 11.46 20.58 -8.82
C TYR A 423 12.11 19.66 -7.77
N TYR A 424 12.58 18.47 -8.16
CA TYR A 424 13.36 17.60 -7.28
C TYR A 424 14.61 18.30 -6.71
N LEU A 425 15.38 18.98 -7.56
CA LEU A 425 16.57 19.73 -7.12
C LEU A 425 16.21 20.90 -6.21
N SER A 426 15.06 21.55 -6.45
CA SER A 426 14.50 22.59 -5.60
C SER A 426 14.21 22.08 -4.18
N GLU A 427 13.44 21.01 -4.09
CA GLU A 427 13.09 20.37 -2.82
C GLU A 427 14.34 19.84 -2.09
N LYS A 428 15.28 19.21 -2.81
CA LYS A 428 16.55 18.72 -2.25
C LYS A 428 17.42 19.87 -1.73
N THR A 429 17.48 21.00 -2.45
CA THR A 429 18.19 22.20 -1.98
C THR A 429 17.57 22.74 -0.69
N THR A 430 16.24 22.80 -0.63
CA THR A 430 15.49 23.22 0.57
C THR A 430 15.73 22.27 1.74
N GLN A 431 15.74 20.95 1.51
CA GLN A 431 16.04 19.95 2.53
C GLN A 431 17.46 20.13 3.10
N ILE A 432 18.47 20.28 2.24
CA ILE A 432 19.86 20.52 2.66
C ILE A 432 19.97 21.84 3.43
N ALA A 433 19.27 22.89 2.99
CA ALA A 433 19.24 24.17 3.69
C ALA A 433 18.65 24.05 5.11
N GLU A 434 17.54 23.32 5.26
CA GLU A 434 16.93 23.02 6.57
C GLU A 434 17.87 22.21 7.46
N GLN A 435 18.53 21.18 6.92
CA GLN A 435 19.51 20.36 7.65
C GLN A 435 20.71 21.20 8.12
N LEU A 436 21.27 22.06 7.26
CA LEU A 436 22.34 23.00 7.61
C LEU A 436 21.92 23.96 8.73
N LYS A 437 20.72 24.52 8.64
CA LYS A 437 20.19 25.40 9.70
C LYS A 437 19.97 24.66 11.01
N LYS A 438 19.42 23.44 10.99
CA LYS A 438 19.23 22.59 12.17
C LYS A 438 20.58 22.24 12.82
N LEU A 439 21.54 21.77 12.02
CA LEU A 439 22.89 21.43 12.50
C LEU A 439 23.62 22.67 13.03
N GLY A 440 23.51 23.79 12.31
CA GLY A 440 24.10 25.06 12.70
C GLY A 440 23.55 25.58 14.03
N LYS A 441 22.23 25.54 14.23
CA LYS A 441 21.59 25.88 15.51
C LYS A 441 22.05 24.97 16.65
N LYS A 442 22.09 23.65 16.41
CA LYS A 442 22.58 22.67 17.39
C LYS A 442 24.03 22.96 17.80
N GLN A 443 24.89 23.28 16.83
CA GLN A 443 26.28 23.63 17.06
C GLN A 443 26.43 24.95 17.85
N GLU A 444 25.60 25.95 17.56
CA GLU A 444 25.57 27.24 18.26
C GLU A 444 25.06 27.12 19.71
N GLU A 445 23.94 26.41 19.92
CA GLU A 445 23.38 26.13 21.25
C GLU A 445 24.39 25.45 22.17
N LYS A 446 25.11 24.46 21.63
CA LYS A 446 26.20 23.76 22.34
C LYS A 446 27.35 24.69 22.70
N GLY A 447 27.70 25.63 21.81
CA GLY A 447 28.69 26.68 22.10
C GLY A 447 28.22 27.70 23.15
N LEU A 448 26.92 27.94 23.29
CA LEU A 448 26.33 28.88 24.27
C LEU A 448 26.25 28.31 25.70
N GLN A 449 26.35 26.99 25.89
CA GLN A 449 26.28 26.36 27.22
C GLN A 449 27.48 26.74 28.09
N LYS A 450 27.22 27.56 29.13
CA LYS A 450 28.27 28.08 30.03
C LYS A 450 28.76 27.08 31.07
N GLU A 451 27.92 26.14 31.50
CA GLU A 451 28.22 25.25 32.63
C GLU A 451 28.98 23.97 32.22
N LYS A 452 28.72 23.43 31.02
CA LYS A 452 29.36 22.21 30.51
C LYS A 452 29.80 22.40 29.07
N LEU A 453 30.92 21.78 28.73
CA LEU A 453 31.34 21.63 27.33
C LEU A 453 30.57 20.48 26.68
N THR A 454 30.45 20.55 25.36
CA THR A 454 29.97 19.45 24.52
C THR A 454 30.87 18.24 24.68
N LYS A 455 30.31 17.02 24.67
CA LYS A 455 31.12 15.79 24.67
C LYS A 455 31.80 15.58 23.32
N ALA A 456 32.99 15.00 23.30
CA ALA A 456 33.71 14.72 22.05
C ALA A 456 32.90 13.81 21.10
N ASN A 457 32.19 12.81 21.65
CA ASN A 457 31.33 11.93 20.83
C ASN A 457 30.16 12.70 20.18
N GLU A 458 29.54 13.64 20.89
CA GLU A 458 28.46 14.47 20.33
C GLU A 458 28.99 15.38 19.22
N GLN A 459 30.20 15.93 19.38
CA GLN A 459 30.85 16.72 18.34
C GLN A 459 31.23 15.85 17.13
N ALA A 460 31.75 14.65 17.34
CA ALA A 460 32.08 13.73 16.26
C ALA A 460 30.86 13.40 15.39
N GLU A 461 29.69 13.23 16.01
CA GLU A 461 28.44 13.01 15.30
C GLU A 461 28.04 14.23 14.46
N MET A 462 28.14 15.44 15.02
CA MET A 462 27.87 16.68 14.26
C MET A 462 28.83 16.88 13.09
N ASN A 463 30.11 16.49 13.23
CA ASN A 463 31.07 16.52 12.13
C ASN A 463 30.68 15.53 11.02
N LYS A 464 30.22 14.34 11.41
CA LYS A 464 29.78 13.31 10.47
C LYS A 464 28.52 13.75 9.70
N GLN A 465 27.55 14.34 10.40
CA GLN A 465 26.36 14.93 9.78
C GLN A 465 26.72 16.03 8.78
N PHE A 466 27.71 16.88 9.09
CA PHE A 466 28.17 17.89 8.14
C PHE A 466 28.88 17.28 6.93
N ASP A 467 29.71 16.25 7.12
CA ASP A 467 30.36 15.54 6.02
C ASP A 467 29.35 14.81 5.10
N GLU A 468 28.22 14.35 5.64
CA GLU A 468 27.09 13.79 4.88
C GLU A 468 26.41 14.88 4.04
N ILE A 469 26.08 16.03 4.66
CA ILE A 469 25.54 17.21 3.95
C ILE A 469 26.46 17.67 2.80
N ARG A 470 27.79 17.68 2.99
CA ARG A 470 28.74 18.04 1.93
C ARG A 470 28.66 17.08 0.73
N LYS A 471 28.50 15.79 0.97
CA LYS A 471 28.30 14.81 -0.10
C LYS A 471 26.97 15.03 -0.81
N GLU A 472 25.91 15.35 -0.07
CA GLU A 472 24.62 15.69 -0.65
C GLU A 472 24.71 16.93 -1.54
N LEU A 473 25.41 17.98 -1.11
CA LEU A 473 25.71 19.16 -1.94
C LEU A 473 26.50 18.80 -3.20
N ASP A 474 27.49 17.91 -3.12
CA ASP A 474 28.22 17.43 -4.30
C ASP A 474 27.33 16.67 -5.28
N THR A 475 26.38 15.87 -4.77
CA THR A 475 25.38 15.20 -5.63
C THR A 475 24.43 16.20 -6.25
N LEU A 476 23.89 17.14 -5.46
CA LEU A 476 23.00 18.19 -5.91
C LEU A 476 23.64 19.01 -7.05
N GLU A 477 24.92 19.36 -6.93
CA GLU A 477 25.62 20.12 -7.96
C GLU A 477 25.86 19.30 -9.23
N LYS A 478 26.15 18.00 -9.11
CA LYS A 478 26.25 17.11 -10.28
C LYS A 478 24.91 16.98 -10.98
N ASP A 479 23.84 16.78 -10.24
CA ASP A 479 22.49 16.62 -10.78
C ASP A 479 22.01 17.92 -11.44
N ASN A 480 22.29 19.08 -10.82
CA ASN A 480 22.03 20.40 -11.42
C ASN A 480 22.77 20.60 -12.74
N LYS A 481 24.00 20.09 -12.89
CA LYS A 481 24.76 20.11 -14.16
C LYS A 481 24.15 19.23 -15.25
N THR A 482 23.27 18.28 -14.91
CA THR A 482 22.56 17.45 -15.91
C THR A 482 21.33 18.13 -16.51
N LEU A 483 20.84 19.22 -15.89
CA LEU A 483 19.75 20.01 -16.42
C LEU A 483 20.15 20.64 -17.75
N LYS A 484 19.18 20.78 -18.68
CA LYS A 484 19.40 21.53 -19.93
C LYS A 484 19.77 22.99 -19.64
N LYS A 485 19.22 23.56 -18.56
CA LYS A 485 19.58 24.88 -18.06
C LYS A 485 19.72 24.83 -16.53
N PRO A 486 20.94 24.62 -16.01
CA PRO A 486 21.23 24.63 -14.58
C PRO A 486 20.85 25.97 -13.94
N PHE A 487 20.44 25.94 -12.67
CA PHE A 487 20.25 27.16 -11.88
C PHE A 487 21.47 27.43 -11.00
N ASP A 488 21.66 28.69 -10.63
CA ASP A 488 22.80 29.11 -9.81
C ASP A 488 22.56 28.68 -8.36
N ILE A 489 23.32 27.69 -7.88
CA ILE A 489 23.34 27.27 -6.48
C ILE A 489 24.45 28.09 -5.83
N GLN A 490 24.11 28.99 -4.90
CA GLN A 490 25.07 29.87 -4.20
C GLN A 490 25.93 29.10 -3.19
N ARG A 491 26.72 28.15 -3.70
CA ARG A 491 27.60 27.25 -2.93
C ARG A 491 29.03 27.79 -2.93
N GLU A 492 29.62 27.89 -1.73
CA GLU A 492 31.01 28.30 -1.55
C GLU A 492 31.82 27.17 -0.88
N GLU A 493 32.58 26.39 -1.67
CA GLU A 493 33.40 25.28 -1.15
C GLU A 493 34.40 25.73 -0.06
N THR A 494 34.90 26.97 -0.15
CA THR A 494 35.81 27.53 0.86
C THR A 494 35.12 27.73 2.22
N GLN A 495 33.82 28.04 2.24
CA GLN A 495 33.02 28.14 3.45
C GLN A 495 32.85 26.74 4.08
N GLU A 496 32.59 25.72 3.27
CA GLU A 496 32.51 24.31 3.73
C GLU A 496 33.80 23.81 4.37
N ASP A 497 34.94 24.06 3.72
CA ASP A 497 36.25 23.63 4.23
C ASP A 497 36.61 24.34 5.54
N ASN A 498 36.26 25.62 5.66
CA ASN A 498 36.44 26.38 6.90
C ASN A 498 35.59 25.80 8.04
N ILE A 499 34.32 25.47 7.79
CA ILE A 499 33.44 24.84 8.79
C ILE A 499 34.02 23.49 9.22
N LYS A 500 34.40 22.64 8.26
CA LYS A 500 34.96 21.32 8.54
C LYS A 500 36.21 21.42 9.40
N LYS A 501 37.14 22.31 9.03
CA LYS A 501 38.36 22.53 9.79
C LYS A 501 38.07 23.00 11.21
N GLN A 502 37.16 23.94 11.40
CA GLN A 502 36.77 24.41 12.74
C GLN A 502 36.16 23.28 13.57
N GLN A 503 35.30 22.45 12.97
CA GLN A 503 34.70 21.29 13.60
C GLN A 503 35.72 20.21 14.00
N GLU A 504 36.72 19.93 13.16
CA GLU A 504 37.83 19.01 13.46
C GLU A 504 38.69 19.55 14.60
N GLU A 505 39.04 20.83 14.57
CA GLU A 505 39.80 21.47 15.65
C GLU A 505 39.03 21.42 16.98
N VAL A 506 37.71 21.68 16.98
CA VAL A 506 36.85 21.54 18.17
C VAL A 506 36.89 20.11 18.69
N LEU A 507 36.77 19.12 17.82
CA LEU A 507 36.78 17.70 18.21
C LEU A 507 38.12 17.30 18.85
N GLU A 508 39.25 17.74 18.28
CA GLU A 508 40.57 17.52 18.87
C GLU A 508 40.72 18.19 20.23
N ASP A 509 40.29 19.45 20.35
CA ASP A 509 40.36 20.22 21.59
C ASP A 509 39.49 19.56 22.68
N LEU A 510 38.29 19.06 22.35
CA LEU A 510 37.42 18.32 23.27
C LEU A 510 38.02 16.98 23.73
N LYS A 511 38.66 16.22 22.82
CA LYS A 511 39.34 14.96 23.20
C LYS A 511 40.50 15.20 24.15
N LYS A 512 41.27 16.28 23.94
CA LYS A 512 42.35 16.69 24.85
C LYS A 512 41.78 17.03 26.22
N GLU A 513 40.72 17.84 26.29
CA GLU A 513 40.03 18.21 27.53
C GLU A 513 39.49 16.98 28.29
N GLU A 514 38.87 16.01 27.60
CA GLU A 514 38.39 14.77 28.22
C GLU A 514 39.54 13.90 28.75
N SER A 515 40.69 13.87 28.06
CA SER A 515 41.88 13.13 28.50
C SER A 515 42.65 13.80 29.65
N GLU A 516 42.55 15.13 29.79
CA GLU A 516 43.28 15.93 30.80
C GLU A 516 42.53 16.07 32.14
N GLN A 517 41.26 15.64 32.22
CA GLN A 517 40.48 15.60 33.46
C GLN A 517 41.12 14.79 34.59
N GLU A 518 42.10 13.92 34.30
CA GLU A 518 42.86 13.20 35.32
C GLU A 518 44.05 13.99 35.92
N LYS A 519 44.49 15.13 35.34
CA LYS A 519 45.77 15.76 35.78
C LYS A 519 45.87 17.28 35.97
N LYS A 520 44.92 18.14 35.57
CA LYS A 520 44.81 19.54 36.05
C LYS A 520 43.60 20.24 35.43
N ASN A 521 42.93 21.12 36.19
CA ASN A 521 41.86 21.97 35.67
C ASN A 521 42.33 22.76 34.43
N PRO A 522 41.69 22.59 33.26
CA PRO A 522 42.01 23.37 32.07
C PRO A 522 41.61 24.85 32.28
N SER A 523 42.37 25.75 31.65
CA SER A 523 42.11 27.19 31.75
C SER A 523 40.77 27.56 31.12
N GLU A 524 39.96 28.41 31.76
CA GLU A 524 38.68 28.91 31.23
C GLU A 524 38.81 29.53 29.82
N GLN A 525 40.02 29.97 29.46
CA GLN A 525 40.34 30.52 28.15
C GLN A 525 40.25 29.48 27.01
N ASN A 526 40.67 28.23 27.24
CA ASN A 526 40.54 27.14 26.26
C ASN A 526 39.06 26.78 26.02
N LYS A 527 38.29 26.64 27.10
CA LYS A 527 36.86 26.35 27.02
C LYS A 527 36.11 27.44 26.24
N GLN A 528 36.47 28.70 26.45
CA GLN A 528 35.90 29.82 25.72
C GLN A 528 36.27 29.81 24.22
N GLN A 529 37.49 29.37 23.88
CA GLN A 529 37.91 29.23 22.48
C GLN A 529 37.16 28.10 21.76
N ILE A 530 37.00 26.94 22.40
CA ILE A 530 36.21 25.81 21.88
C ILE A 530 34.77 26.27 21.57
N ARG A 531 34.14 26.94 22.54
CA ARG A 531 32.78 27.49 22.39
C ARG A 531 32.66 28.47 21.23
N LYS A 532 33.62 29.40 21.08
CA LYS A 532 33.63 30.35 19.95
C LYS A 532 33.77 29.65 18.60
N LYS A 533 34.63 28.64 18.49
CA LYS A 533 34.75 27.85 17.25
C LYS A 533 33.45 27.11 16.93
N GLN A 534 32.80 26.51 17.94
CA GLN A 534 31.48 25.89 17.75
C GLN A 534 30.43 26.90 17.28
N GLN A 535 30.35 28.08 17.90
CA GLN A 535 29.42 29.13 17.49
C GLN A 535 29.69 29.62 16.06
N ASN A 536 30.95 29.86 15.71
CA ASN A 536 31.33 30.30 14.37
C ASN A 536 30.96 29.26 13.32
N ALA A 537 31.28 27.98 13.54
CA ALA A 537 30.89 26.89 12.65
C ALA A 537 29.36 26.82 12.51
N GLY A 538 28.63 26.95 13.62
CA GLY A 538 27.17 26.96 13.63
C GLY A 538 26.56 28.12 12.85
N GLN A 539 27.10 29.34 13.00
CA GLN A 539 26.65 30.52 12.26
C GLN A 539 26.95 30.40 10.75
N GLN A 540 28.12 29.87 10.39
CA GLN A 540 28.48 29.64 8.99
C GLN A 540 27.60 28.59 8.31
N MET A 541 27.18 27.54 9.04
CA MET A 541 26.21 26.57 8.53
C MET A 541 24.83 27.20 8.31
N GLN A 542 24.36 28.04 9.25
CA GLN A 542 23.09 28.75 9.09
C GLN A 542 23.14 29.70 7.88
N ASP A 543 24.23 30.45 7.71
CA ASP A 543 24.46 31.33 6.54
C ASP A 543 24.46 30.54 5.22
N MET A 544 25.09 29.37 5.18
CA MET A 544 25.00 28.48 4.01
C MET A 544 23.55 28.07 3.72
N GLY A 545 22.79 27.67 4.74
CA GLY A 545 21.39 27.32 4.57
C GLY A 545 20.55 28.49 4.05
N GLU A 546 20.80 29.71 4.52
CA GLU A 546 20.15 30.92 4.00
C GLU A 546 20.52 31.23 2.54
N LYS A 547 21.79 31.09 2.15
CA LYS A 547 22.23 31.26 0.76
C LYS A 547 21.60 30.23 -0.17
N LEU A 548 21.46 28.97 0.28
CA LEU A 548 20.76 27.94 -0.48
C LEU A 548 19.27 28.28 -0.68
N GLU A 549 18.57 28.74 0.36
CA GLU A 549 17.18 29.22 0.21
C GLU A 549 17.08 30.43 -0.73
N GLN A 550 18.04 31.36 -0.67
CA GLN A 550 18.09 32.50 -1.60
C GLN A 550 18.35 32.07 -3.05
N SER A 551 19.18 31.04 -3.25
CA SER A 551 19.43 30.46 -4.57
C SER A 551 18.16 29.89 -5.19
N MET A 552 17.27 29.36 -4.34
CA MET A 552 15.96 28.89 -4.76
C MET A 552 15.04 30.03 -5.16
N ALA A 553 14.92 31.08 -4.34
CA ALA A 553 14.09 32.24 -4.66
C ALA A 553 14.52 32.96 -5.96
N GLY A 554 15.80 32.91 -6.31
CA GLY A 554 16.33 33.43 -7.59
C GLY A 554 16.19 32.47 -8.77
N GLY A 555 16.14 31.15 -8.53
CA GLY A 555 16.19 30.11 -9.56
C GLY A 555 14.84 29.47 -9.93
N SER A 556 13.86 29.45 -9.02
CA SER A 556 12.61 28.68 -9.17
C SER A 556 11.46 29.39 -9.91
N GLY A 557 11.64 30.64 -10.33
CA GLY A 557 10.54 31.41 -10.95
C GLY A 557 10.63 32.92 -10.78
N GLY A 558 11.69 33.44 -10.15
CA GLY A 558 11.94 34.86 -9.96
C GLY A 558 12.21 35.67 -11.24
N SER A 559 12.12 35.07 -12.44
CA SER A 559 12.07 35.85 -13.67
C SER A 559 10.74 36.59 -13.70
N SER A 560 10.80 37.91 -13.49
CA SER A 560 9.61 38.75 -13.54
C SER A 560 8.85 38.50 -14.85
N VAL A 561 7.52 38.65 -14.83
CA VAL A 561 6.68 38.60 -16.04
C VAL A 561 7.25 39.49 -17.16
N ALA A 562 8.02 40.53 -16.82
CA ALA A 562 8.73 41.39 -17.77
C ALA A 562 9.90 40.71 -18.50
N GLU A 563 10.68 39.85 -17.83
CA GLU A 563 11.77 39.11 -18.48
C GLU A 563 11.21 38.09 -19.47
N ASP A 564 10.19 37.34 -19.05
CA ASP A 564 9.53 36.37 -19.92
C ASP A 564 8.86 37.05 -21.12
N ALA A 565 8.25 38.21 -20.92
CA ALA A 565 7.73 39.03 -22.01
C ALA A 565 8.83 39.48 -22.99
N GLU A 566 10.03 39.83 -22.50
CA GLU A 566 11.15 40.22 -23.36
C GLU A 566 11.72 39.04 -24.16
N MET A 567 11.88 37.86 -23.54
CA MET A 567 12.26 36.65 -24.29
C MET A 567 11.20 36.29 -25.33
N LEU A 568 9.92 36.39 -24.97
CA LEU A 568 8.83 36.10 -25.88
C LEU A 568 8.83 37.06 -27.09
N ARG A 569 9.17 38.36 -26.90
CA ARG A 569 9.41 39.29 -28.01
C ARG A 569 10.55 38.84 -28.92
N GLN A 570 11.67 38.42 -28.36
CA GLN A 570 12.83 37.95 -29.15
C GLN A 570 12.51 36.68 -29.93
N ILE A 571 11.76 35.75 -29.31
CA ILE A 571 11.27 34.54 -29.97
C ILE A 571 10.36 34.92 -31.13
N LEU A 572 9.42 35.84 -30.89
CA LEU A 572 8.48 36.30 -31.89
C LEU A 572 9.19 36.98 -33.07
N ASP A 573 10.18 37.83 -32.83
CA ASP A 573 10.99 38.48 -33.87
C ASP A 573 11.75 37.45 -34.74
N ASN A 574 12.37 36.45 -34.10
CA ASN A 574 13.04 35.37 -34.82
C ASN A 574 12.05 34.50 -35.62
N LEU A 575 10.85 34.24 -35.07
CA LEU A 575 9.80 33.49 -35.74
C LEU A 575 9.23 34.25 -36.94
N VAL A 576 9.00 35.55 -36.81
CA VAL A 576 8.57 36.44 -37.91
C VAL A 576 9.65 36.47 -39.00
N THR A 577 10.92 36.61 -38.62
CA THR A 577 12.05 36.55 -39.56
C THR A 577 12.10 35.20 -40.29
N PHE A 578 11.87 34.09 -39.58
CA PHE A 578 11.77 32.77 -40.19
C PHE A 578 10.59 32.71 -41.18
N SER A 579 9.40 33.18 -40.79
CA SER A 579 8.19 33.17 -41.62
C SER A 579 8.39 33.95 -42.93
N PHE A 580 8.94 35.17 -42.87
CA PHE A 580 9.22 35.96 -44.07
C PHE A 580 10.23 35.30 -45.02
N LYS A 581 11.28 34.67 -44.49
CA LYS A 581 12.25 33.95 -45.33
C LYS A 581 11.63 32.69 -45.93
N GLN A 582 10.76 32.00 -45.19
CA GLN A 582 10.01 30.85 -45.70
C GLN A 582 9.02 31.28 -46.80
N GLU A 583 8.38 32.43 -46.65
CA GLU A 583 7.45 33.00 -47.64
C GLU A 583 8.19 33.35 -48.93
N GLN A 584 9.34 34.03 -48.81
CA GLN A 584 10.19 34.34 -49.95
C GLN A 584 10.65 33.06 -50.68
N LEU A 585 11.01 32.00 -49.94
CA LEU A 585 11.39 30.72 -50.53
C LEU A 585 10.20 30.02 -51.21
N PHE A 586 9.02 30.08 -50.60
CA PHE A 586 7.77 29.56 -51.14
C PHE A 586 7.40 30.26 -52.47
N GLU A 587 7.44 31.59 -52.53
CA GLU A 587 7.17 32.36 -53.75
C GLU A 587 8.17 32.01 -54.86
N GLN A 588 9.45 31.90 -54.51
CA GLN A 588 10.50 31.55 -55.45
C GLN A 588 10.35 30.14 -56.03
N LEU A 589 9.79 29.19 -55.28
CA LEU A 589 9.50 27.84 -55.76
C LEU A 589 8.16 27.76 -56.51
N ARG A 590 7.20 28.63 -56.19
CA ARG A 590 5.91 28.75 -56.89
C ARG A 590 6.07 29.33 -58.29
N ASP A 591 6.90 30.37 -58.43
CA ASP A 591 7.06 31.14 -59.66
C ASP A 591 8.16 30.56 -60.59
N ALA A 592 8.91 29.55 -60.15
CA ALA A 592 9.97 28.95 -60.92
C ALA A 592 9.45 27.98 -62.01
N ASP A 593 9.28 28.52 -63.22
CA ASP A 593 9.33 27.74 -64.46
C ASP A 593 10.70 27.03 -64.58
N ALA A 594 10.78 25.80 -64.07
CA ALA A 594 11.64 24.70 -64.52
C ALA A 594 13.14 24.94 -64.83
N GLU A 595 13.85 25.88 -64.22
CA GLU A 595 15.32 25.85 -64.24
C GLU A 595 15.87 24.91 -63.15
N LEU A 596 16.01 23.62 -63.51
CA LEU A 596 16.62 22.55 -62.70
C LEU A 596 17.97 22.95 -62.05
N GLY A 597 18.67 23.97 -62.58
CA GLY A 597 19.98 24.42 -62.11
C GLY A 597 20.01 25.13 -60.75
N LYS A 598 18.90 25.71 -60.27
CA LYS A 598 18.86 26.43 -58.97
C LYS A 598 18.27 25.61 -57.83
N PHE A 599 17.88 24.38 -58.10
CA PHE A 599 17.14 23.54 -57.16
C PHE A 599 17.96 23.14 -55.92
N SER A 600 19.25 22.87 -56.12
CA SER A 600 20.20 22.59 -55.04
C SER A 600 20.39 23.78 -54.10
N GLU A 601 20.27 25.01 -54.61
CA GLU A 601 20.31 26.23 -53.78
C GLU A 601 19.06 26.32 -52.91
N ARG A 602 17.88 26.03 -53.47
CA ARG A 602 16.61 26.03 -52.72
C ARG A 602 16.54 24.99 -51.62
N VAL A 603 17.01 23.77 -51.89
CA VAL A 603 17.15 22.71 -50.86
C VAL A 603 18.06 23.18 -49.73
N ARG A 604 19.17 23.86 -50.07
CA ARG A 604 20.11 24.38 -49.07
C ARG A 604 19.49 25.52 -48.25
N GLU A 605 18.72 26.40 -48.88
CA GLU A 605 17.97 27.47 -48.19
C GLU A 605 16.93 26.89 -47.22
N GLU A 606 16.13 25.91 -47.65
CA GLU A 606 15.15 25.23 -46.78
C GLU A 606 15.84 24.55 -45.58
N GLN A 607 17.00 23.91 -45.78
CA GLN A 607 17.80 23.34 -44.68
C GLN A 607 18.35 24.42 -43.73
N GLN A 608 18.69 25.60 -44.24
CA GLN A 608 19.11 26.72 -43.39
C GLN A 608 17.93 27.27 -42.59
N LEU A 609 16.73 27.34 -43.17
CA LEU A 609 15.52 27.75 -42.46
C LEU A 609 15.14 26.76 -41.38
N ARG A 610 15.26 25.45 -41.65
CA ARG A 610 15.11 24.41 -40.63
C ARG A 610 16.02 24.64 -39.42
N LYS A 611 17.30 24.95 -39.66
CA LYS A 611 18.28 25.27 -38.59
C LYS A 611 17.98 26.60 -37.90
N LEU A 612 17.48 27.59 -38.62
CA LEU A 612 17.05 28.86 -38.01
C LEU A 612 15.88 28.63 -37.06
N PHE A 613 14.94 27.77 -37.47
CA PHE A 613 13.80 27.40 -36.65
C PHE A 613 14.20 26.58 -35.40
N GLU A 614 15.26 25.77 -35.48
CA GLU A 614 15.83 25.10 -34.29
C GLU A 614 16.17 26.10 -33.17
N HIS A 615 16.63 27.31 -33.47
CA HIS A 615 16.88 28.34 -32.46
C HIS A 615 15.58 28.93 -31.86
N VAL A 616 14.55 29.11 -32.67
CA VAL A 616 13.23 29.55 -32.21
C VAL A 616 12.65 28.50 -31.26
N ASP A 617 12.73 27.24 -31.67
CA ASP A 617 12.30 26.07 -30.94
C ASP A 617 13.03 25.88 -29.60
N ASP A 618 14.36 25.97 -29.57
CA ASP A 618 15.13 25.91 -28.31
C ASP A 618 14.71 27.02 -27.33
N SER A 619 14.45 28.22 -27.86
CA SER A 619 14.01 29.36 -27.06
C SER A 619 12.60 29.16 -26.52
N LEU A 620 11.69 28.61 -27.35
CA LEU A 620 10.34 28.23 -26.93
C LEU A 620 10.36 27.11 -25.89
N PHE A 621 11.23 26.12 -26.04
CA PHE A 621 11.44 25.08 -25.05
C PHE A 621 11.84 25.70 -23.71
N ALA A 622 12.84 26.58 -23.68
CA ALA A 622 13.31 27.23 -22.46
C ALA A 622 12.22 28.11 -21.80
N LEU A 623 11.37 28.77 -22.58
CA LEU A 623 10.24 29.54 -22.06
C LEU A 623 9.10 28.64 -21.58
N SER A 624 8.87 27.50 -22.25
CA SER A 624 7.89 26.49 -21.83
C SER A 624 8.19 25.95 -20.44
N LEU A 625 9.45 25.87 -20.02
CA LEU A 625 9.78 25.43 -18.65
C LEU A 625 9.33 26.40 -17.54
N ARG A 626 8.73 27.55 -17.88
CA ARG A 626 8.28 28.58 -16.93
C ARG A 626 6.80 28.92 -17.05
N ARG A 627 6.15 28.55 -18.15
CA ARG A 627 4.78 28.93 -18.47
C ARG A 627 4.00 27.71 -18.96
N VAL A 628 2.87 27.42 -18.33
CA VAL A 628 2.01 26.28 -18.71
C VAL A 628 1.33 26.54 -20.06
N GLU A 629 1.04 27.80 -20.36
CA GLU A 629 0.33 28.25 -21.56
C GLU A 629 1.10 27.92 -22.85
N LEU A 630 2.42 27.76 -22.78
CA LEU A 630 3.30 27.43 -23.91
C LEU A 630 3.46 25.91 -24.16
N SER A 631 2.49 25.10 -23.77
CA SER A 631 2.59 23.63 -23.79
C SER A 631 2.14 23.00 -25.12
N GLU A 632 0.92 22.43 -25.15
CA GLU A 632 0.49 21.45 -26.15
C GLU A 632 0.36 22.07 -27.55
N VAL A 633 -0.29 23.24 -27.67
CA VAL A 633 -0.49 23.91 -28.96
C VAL A 633 0.83 24.36 -29.57
N VAL A 634 1.76 24.88 -28.75
CA VAL A 634 3.10 25.26 -29.21
C VAL A 634 3.87 24.03 -29.69
N ASN A 635 3.86 22.94 -28.93
CA ASN A 635 4.52 21.69 -29.31
C ASN A 635 3.92 21.10 -30.61
N GLU A 636 2.60 21.18 -30.80
CA GLU A 636 1.91 20.76 -32.02
C GLU A 636 2.33 21.61 -33.22
N GLN A 637 2.30 22.94 -33.12
CA GLN A 637 2.71 23.82 -34.23
C GLN A 637 4.20 23.68 -34.58
N ILE A 638 5.08 23.54 -33.57
CA ILE A 638 6.49 23.25 -33.83
C ILE A 638 6.65 21.91 -34.55
N THR A 639 5.89 20.90 -34.15
CA THR A 639 5.89 19.58 -34.82
C THR A 639 5.40 19.71 -36.26
N GLU A 640 4.36 20.50 -36.53
CA GLU A 640 3.89 20.78 -37.89
C GLU A 640 4.95 21.49 -38.72
N VAL A 641 5.66 22.48 -38.18
CA VAL A 641 6.77 23.13 -38.90
C VAL A 641 7.84 22.12 -39.30
N TYR A 642 8.37 21.34 -38.35
CA TYR A 642 9.42 20.35 -38.67
C TYR A 642 8.92 19.29 -39.65
N TYR A 643 7.74 18.74 -39.42
CA TYR A 643 7.17 17.71 -40.30
C TYR A 643 7.01 18.24 -41.73
N ASN A 644 6.45 19.43 -41.90
CA ASN A 644 6.19 19.99 -43.23
C ASN A 644 7.49 20.45 -43.91
N ILE A 645 8.50 20.94 -43.19
CA ILE A 645 9.84 21.19 -43.76
C ILE A 645 10.46 19.87 -44.24
N ASP A 646 10.44 18.82 -43.42
CA ASP A 646 11.05 17.54 -43.77
C ASP A 646 10.32 16.90 -44.98
N LYS A 647 9.00 17.09 -45.09
CA LYS A 647 8.20 16.67 -46.24
C LYS A 647 8.39 17.51 -47.49
N SER A 648 8.58 18.81 -47.31
CA SER A 648 8.98 19.73 -48.37
C SER A 648 10.28 19.24 -48.99
N LEU A 649 11.32 19.04 -48.16
CA LEU A 649 12.63 18.51 -48.58
C LEU A 649 12.54 17.12 -49.25
N GLU A 650 11.77 16.19 -48.68
CA GLU A 650 11.55 14.84 -49.26
C GLU A 650 10.89 14.93 -50.65
N SER A 651 9.81 15.71 -50.77
CA SER A 651 9.05 15.85 -52.02
C SER A 651 9.88 16.55 -53.10
N ILE A 652 10.62 17.58 -52.71
CA ILE A 652 11.57 18.32 -53.55
C ILE A 652 12.66 17.37 -54.06
N ALA A 653 13.27 16.55 -53.20
CA ALA A 653 14.26 15.55 -53.59
C ALA A 653 13.71 14.47 -54.55
N GLU A 654 12.43 14.12 -54.43
CA GLU A 654 11.72 13.20 -55.34
C GLU A 654 11.21 13.88 -56.64
N ASN A 655 11.61 15.12 -56.90
CA ASN A 655 11.18 15.93 -58.05
C ASN A 655 9.65 16.19 -58.09
N ARG A 656 8.99 16.17 -56.93
CA ARG A 656 7.56 16.49 -56.74
C ARG A 656 7.39 17.91 -56.22
N ILE A 657 7.72 18.89 -57.05
CA ILE A 657 7.86 20.30 -56.64
C ILE A 657 6.56 20.88 -56.10
N TYR A 658 5.44 20.66 -56.80
CA TYR A 658 4.13 21.16 -56.35
C TYR A 658 3.72 20.63 -54.97
N GLN A 659 4.07 19.38 -54.65
CA GLN A 659 3.83 18.82 -53.32
C GLN A 659 4.76 19.46 -52.29
N GLY A 660 6.03 19.67 -52.62
CA GLY A 660 6.97 20.39 -51.76
C GLY A 660 6.50 21.81 -51.43
N VAL A 661 6.05 22.55 -52.43
CA VAL A 661 5.47 23.91 -52.27
C VAL A 661 4.22 23.87 -51.39
N SER A 662 3.35 22.86 -51.54
CA SER A 662 2.19 22.68 -50.65
C SER A 662 2.61 22.45 -49.20
N TYR A 663 3.69 21.70 -48.94
CA TYR A 663 4.21 21.54 -47.59
C TYR A 663 4.79 22.83 -47.03
N GLN A 664 5.48 23.65 -47.82
CA GLN A 664 5.93 24.97 -47.38
C GLN A 664 4.78 25.90 -47.00
N GLN A 665 3.63 25.80 -47.68
CA GLN A 665 2.43 26.54 -47.27
C GLN A 665 1.94 26.11 -45.87
N TYR A 666 2.01 24.82 -45.55
CA TYR A 666 1.70 24.34 -44.20
C TYR A 666 2.73 24.80 -43.15
N VAL A 667 4.02 24.93 -43.53
CA VAL A 667 5.05 25.55 -42.67
C VAL A 667 4.69 26.99 -42.34
N LEU A 668 4.29 27.79 -43.34
CA LEU A 668 3.87 29.18 -43.13
C LEU A 668 2.63 29.27 -42.22
N ASN A 669 1.65 28.40 -42.44
CA ASN A 669 0.45 28.35 -41.60
C ASN A 669 0.81 28.05 -40.14
N ALA A 670 1.61 27.01 -39.89
CA ALA A 670 2.03 26.64 -38.53
C ALA A 670 2.87 27.74 -37.86
N ALA A 671 3.79 28.38 -38.60
CA ALA A 671 4.58 29.50 -38.10
C ALA A 671 3.70 30.71 -37.74
N ASN A 672 2.65 30.98 -38.52
CA ASN A 672 1.72 32.08 -38.26
C ASN A 672 0.81 31.79 -37.06
N ILE A 673 0.28 30.57 -36.94
CA ILE A 673 -0.50 30.16 -35.75
C ILE A 673 0.38 30.31 -34.50
N LEU A 674 1.63 29.86 -34.59
CA LEU A 674 2.58 30.01 -33.49
C LEU A 674 2.84 31.48 -33.17
N ALA A 675 3.02 32.35 -34.17
CA ALA A 675 3.23 33.78 -33.97
C ALA A 675 2.02 34.47 -33.32
N ASP A 676 0.80 34.15 -33.74
CA ASP A 676 -0.45 34.68 -33.19
C ASP A 676 -0.62 34.27 -31.71
N LEU A 677 -0.41 32.98 -31.41
CA LEU A 677 -0.45 32.46 -30.04
C LEU A 677 0.58 33.13 -29.12
N LEU A 678 1.82 33.27 -29.58
CA LEU A 678 2.87 33.92 -28.80
C LEU A 678 2.60 35.42 -28.60
N ALA A 679 1.93 36.07 -29.55
CA ALA A 679 1.50 37.46 -29.44
C ALA A 679 0.41 37.62 -28.37
N ASP A 680 -0.61 36.77 -28.38
CA ASP A 680 -1.68 36.77 -27.39
C ASP A 680 -1.12 36.57 -25.97
N ILE A 681 -0.20 35.62 -25.81
CA ILE A 681 0.48 35.38 -24.53
C ILE A 681 1.29 36.62 -24.12
N LEU A 682 2.01 37.24 -25.05
CA LEU A 682 2.78 38.45 -24.79
C LEU A 682 1.89 39.63 -24.39
N GLU A 683 0.74 39.79 -25.04
CA GLU A 683 -0.23 40.85 -24.72
C GLU A 683 -0.80 40.64 -23.31
N ASN A 684 -1.20 39.42 -22.96
CA ASN A 684 -1.70 39.07 -21.63
C ASN A 684 -0.65 39.35 -20.53
N MET A 685 0.63 39.04 -20.81
CA MET A 685 1.73 39.36 -19.90
C MET A 685 1.90 40.87 -19.72
N GLN A 686 1.81 41.66 -20.81
CA GLN A 686 1.96 43.11 -20.75
C GLN A 686 0.77 43.80 -20.06
N GLN A 687 -0.46 43.32 -20.27
CA GLN A 687 -1.63 43.82 -19.56
C GLN A 687 -1.50 43.58 -18.05
N SER A 688 -0.97 42.42 -17.65
CA SER A 688 -0.72 42.09 -16.24
C SER A 688 0.38 42.94 -15.59
N LEU A 689 1.30 43.50 -16.39
CA LEU A 689 2.40 44.37 -15.95
C LEU A 689 1.99 45.84 -15.78
N MET A 690 0.77 46.24 -16.17
CA MET A 690 0.33 47.65 -16.10
C MET A 690 -0.55 47.94 -14.87
N PRO A 691 0.07 48.42 -13.78
CA PRO A 691 -0.52 49.52 -13.02
C PRO A 691 0.51 50.64 -12.75
N GLY A 692 0.43 51.73 -13.53
CA GLY A 692 1.01 53.04 -13.19
C GLY A 692 2.44 53.34 -13.68
N ALA A 693 2.52 54.27 -14.64
CA ALA A 693 3.68 55.11 -15.03
C ALA A 693 4.90 54.45 -15.69
N GLY A 694 5.20 54.86 -16.94
CA GLY A 694 6.51 54.63 -17.55
C GLY A 694 6.52 54.67 -19.07
N GLN A 695 6.35 55.85 -19.65
CA GLN A 695 6.47 56.10 -21.08
C GLN A 695 7.93 55.86 -21.52
N GLY A 696 8.20 54.80 -22.29
CA GLY A 696 9.51 54.65 -22.95
C GLY A 696 9.98 53.25 -23.34
N GLN A 697 9.24 52.52 -24.19
CA GLN A 697 9.80 51.47 -25.07
C GLN A 697 8.78 51.00 -26.14
N GLY A 698 8.01 51.94 -26.71
CA GLY A 698 6.87 51.62 -27.59
C GLY A 698 7.15 51.46 -29.09
N MET A 699 8.39 51.59 -29.56
CA MET A 699 8.67 51.57 -31.02
C MET A 699 8.83 50.15 -31.60
N GLN A 700 9.49 49.21 -30.91
CA GLN A 700 9.66 47.84 -31.44
C GLN A 700 8.36 47.01 -31.46
N LEU A 701 7.43 47.27 -30.54
CA LEU A 701 6.12 46.63 -30.52
C LEU A 701 5.25 47.04 -31.70
N GLN A 702 5.31 48.32 -32.11
CA GLN A 702 4.62 48.76 -33.31
C GLN A 702 5.17 48.03 -34.53
N ASP A 703 6.49 47.89 -34.66
CA ASP A 703 7.09 47.20 -35.81
C ASP A 703 6.73 45.70 -35.86
N ILE A 704 6.68 45.01 -34.70
CA ILE A 704 6.27 43.60 -34.62
C ILE A 704 4.76 43.45 -34.89
N ILE A 705 3.91 44.31 -34.33
CA ILE A 705 2.45 44.32 -34.59
C ILE A 705 2.16 44.67 -36.05
N ILE A 706 2.91 45.60 -36.64
CA ILE A 706 2.83 45.96 -38.07
C ILE A 706 3.25 44.75 -38.92
N GLY A 707 4.37 44.08 -38.59
CA GLY A 707 4.78 42.85 -39.26
C GLY A 707 3.71 41.75 -39.19
N GLN A 708 3.03 41.62 -38.05
CA GLN A 708 1.90 40.69 -37.90
C GLN A 708 0.65 41.12 -38.68
N GLN A 709 0.30 42.40 -38.69
CA GLN A 709 -0.81 42.93 -39.48
C GLN A 709 -0.55 42.71 -40.98
N GLU A 710 0.68 42.93 -41.45
CA GLU A 710 1.09 42.60 -42.81
C GLU A 710 0.97 41.09 -43.10
N MET A 711 1.34 40.20 -42.16
CA MET A 711 1.12 38.75 -42.32
C MET A 711 -0.37 38.38 -42.36
N LYS A 712 -1.21 39.02 -41.53
CA LYS A 712 -2.66 38.75 -41.42
C LYS A 712 -3.42 39.25 -42.65
N GLU A 713 -3.10 40.43 -43.16
CA GLU A 713 -3.66 40.97 -44.41
C GLU A 713 -3.26 40.15 -45.63
N ARG A 714 -2.04 39.59 -45.66
CA ARG A 714 -1.59 38.70 -46.74
C ARG A 714 -2.28 37.33 -46.74
N MET A 715 -2.65 36.81 -45.57
CA MET A 715 -3.46 35.58 -45.46
C MET A 715 -4.83 35.72 -46.11
N GLU A 716 -5.52 36.84 -45.90
CA GLU A 716 -6.82 37.11 -46.53
C GLU A 716 -6.73 37.20 -48.07
N GLY A 717 -5.54 37.49 -48.61
CA GLY A 717 -5.26 37.50 -50.05
C GLY A 717 -4.80 36.16 -50.65
N MET A 718 -4.48 35.15 -49.83
CA MET A 718 -4.00 33.83 -50.27
C MET A 718 -5.08 32.71 -50.26
N GLY A 719 -6.32 33.05 -49.88
CA GLY A 719 -7.47 32.13 -49.80
C GLY A 719 -8.15 31.79 -51.12
#